data_AF-A0A954ITR3-F1
#
_entry.id   AF-A0A954ITR3-F1
#
_cell.length_a   1.000
_cell.length_b   1.000
_cell.length_c   1.000
_cell.angle_alpha   90.00
_cell.angle_beta   90.00
_cell.angle_gamma   90.00
#
_symmetry.space_group_name_H-M   'P 1'
#
loop_
_entity.id
_entity.type
_entity.pdbx_description
1 polymer ?
#
loop_
_entity_poly.entity_id
_entity_poly.type
_entity_poly.pdbx_seq_one_letter_code
_entity_poly.pdbx_strand_id
1 'polypeptide(L)'
;MKTTPTPRTPPLRALTPFRALTAGALALSLGLTACGGGNSSTSGNAVVDGGAELMRVIAGRLTDVYGFRTTASGAKLIELYERDVIVGPDILDERDGNSGKADEEVEYDFISVDTASLQPRLLITREIGSDDFIGLFNALDDKAIEVDARAFGDDVETAPFRAIPRNAGFRLDFSKDLGLSEDFFLAKDQDGRIRGIRNPEAVQLLEIVGDPRDTVDSGDFRLIPTRIAYKGKSLVLDPVILGGEGQSYNLTPTARGLPESPNSKAPNVRIAIALEGPLRMPGIAETGAANGLVSKNLAARKSVVRDLRAGNAKDSNFWVANGFVRDDTPPRLVGEMALRLQRVEVRSASDQRLILWKAGISHDIDIGDTLRLFDSAAPEEPVAVTDVAVDPVDDAKDPGVQRVTVQVRDASAFEAYDPSRRNDFPTDPKELDAWLLANAPVCVLSTEFNGEKDDPLNFLSFTPKPIPDPQQTTVAQNRNIRPDASIIVRFTKPVDLSTVRPLDTLMFHTQEDTTVVLDPKKGTPGLILGQIFDEDGSQTALRSSPPVGFYLDDEMRKPANKDLFPYYLHLVGGFTGIRDLGGKPLDFQFLDPNRRFVSFPFYLDTNLQADGSPRFPNNIAITVARRFLARDEDGDEKNEDDAFGAIIYLNGTIQGRPTSRVSSFVDDRNQLPSPPAPPLSYCGASQAASLTGATPFGQPIQNPLNPLGARLQTLWREIDLSLSRTNPFDFNLDVERIWWAPFQATANAPRTEFDIFDRLTLYLGHSERRPSPCVGVPSSLAVFPSSGLNREFFHNYLRDLKDDASSQFSRDQIAVRPDPVVAFKDKSLTIRNEDSVFEPTGVNRFLPLPEFEKERLVWRDERLTLTGGGQGLNRILSPFRASFGDAWEGARWSPINEDGQVGSIALPLLVDFYVYPDDPLVPKDNPWKATGFNGWQISLTVQSGAQPNWRVYSAGGLNGTTEQKVDPSAETQANGGWNPQTGARTSWGDNSCYWACVDFLKRQSVMTFGFIDLTDPHSATKNKLNDSRLGPFTWADDSLPKFETWFDPPLSTIPGGTKLIPEFRGADKFLVGNTTLTPGPHDPLIAGNAHIRTGNSAARGWTSWMHTERLTTYVSDPNELLDPDFLATFRATGPGQSVLKGMTPQTMKLVNWRFTFVNNVEVNPTTTPSLDSFALTYRIQKQAR
;
A
#
# COMPACT_ATOMS: atom_id res chain seq x y z
N MET A 1 -45.22 -19.47 -3.23
CA MET A 1 -44.63 -20.72 -3.74
C MET A 1 -43.52 -21.13 -2.77
N LYS A 2 -43.71 -22.25 -2.06
CA LYS A 2 -42.75 -22.82 -1.09
C LYS A 2 -42.00 -23.97 -1.78
N THR A 3 -40.66 -23.98 -1.71
CA THR A 3 -39.86 -25.19 -1.97
C THR A 3 -38.61 -25.20 -1.08
N THR A 4 -38.59 -26.14 -0.14
CA THR A 4 -37.49 -26.54 0.74
C THR A 4 -36.53 -27.50 0.02
N PRO A 5 -35.23 -27.60 0.37
CA PRO A 5 -34.42 -28.76 0.05
C PRO A 5 -34.03 -29.59 1.29
N THR A 6 -34.20 -30.90 1.18
CA THR A 6 -33.77 -31.98 2.11
C THR A 6 -32.38 -32.52 1.72
N PRO A 7 -31.57 -33.06 2.65
CA PRO A 7 -30.22 -33.56 2.38
C PRO A 7 -30.20 -35.03 1.92
N ARG A 8 -29.21 -35.42 1.11
CA ARG A 8 -28.94 -36.80 0.68
C ARG A 8 -27.61 -37.30 1.24
N THR A 9 -27.67 -38.42 1.95
CA THR A 9 -26.56 -39.33 2.31
C THR A 9 -26.30 -40.33 1.18
N PRO A 10 -25.06 -40.85 1.03
CA PRO A 10 -24.79 -42.12 0.37
C PRO A 10 -24.18 -43.19 1.33
N PRO A 11 -24.14 -44.47 0.92
CA PRO A 11 -24.44 -45.59 1.82
C PRO A 11 -23.22 -46.39 2.31
N LEU A 12 -23.40 -46.99 3.50
CA LEU A 12 -22.61 -48.09 4.05
C LEU A 12 -22.93 -49.42 3.33
N ARG A 13 -21.88 -50.20 3.01
CA ARG A 13 -22.00 -51.65 2.81
C ARG A 13 -20.87 -52.38 3.55
N ALA A 14 -21.32 -53.19 4.50
CA ALA A 14 -20.55 -54.21 5.22
C ALA A 14 -20.15 -55.36 4.30
N LEU A 15 -19.06 -56.06 4.63
CA LEU A 15 -18.90 -57.50 4.38
C LEU A 15 -17.86 -58.09 5.35
N THR A 16 -18.34 -59.04 6.16
CA THR A 16 -17.63 -59.96 7.06
C THR A 16 -17.19 -61.24 6.30
N PRO A 17 -16.42 -62.17 6.93
CA PRO A 17 -15.31 -62.89 6.30
C PRO A 17 -15.63 -64.36 5.94
N PHE A 18 -14.75 -65.04 5.19
CA PHE A 18 -14.24 -66.42 5.46
C PHE A 18 -13.48 -67.07 4.28
N ARG A 19 -12.36 -67.73 4.64
CA ARG A 19 -11.75 -69.00 4.13
C ARG A 19 -11.09 -69.14 2.73
N ALA A 20 -9.75 -69.27 2.79
CA ALA A 20 -8.93 -70.48 2.52
C ALA A 20 -8.81 -71.08 1.10
N LEU A 21 -7.56 -71.17 0.60
CA LEU A 21 -6.78 -72.39 0.26
C LEU A 21 -5.41 -71.96 -0.35
N THR A 22 -4.26 -72.24 0.29
CA THR A 22 -3.16 -73.19 -0.11
C THR A 22 -2.63 -73.07 -1.55
N ALA A 23 -1.33 -73.03 -1.89
CA ALA A 23 -0.14 -73.64 -1.28
C ALA A 23 1.17 -72.99 -1.80
N GLY A 24 2.23 -72.93 -0.99
CA GLY A 24 3.58 -73.51 -1.25
C GLY A 24 4.55 -72.57 -1.97
N ALA A 25 5.80 -72.31 -1.55
CA ALA A 25 6.76 -73.15 -0.84
C ALA A 25 7.92 -72.32 -0.23
N LEU A 26 8.54 -72.89 0.83
CA LEU A 26 9.96 -72.85 1.28
C LEU A 26 10.69 -71.47 1.42
N ALA A 27 11.45 -71.16 2.48
CA ALA A 27 12.10 -71.96 3.51
C ALA A 27 12.44 -71.12 4.77
N LEU A 28 12.63 -71.87 5.87
CA LEU A 28 13.14 -71.58 7.22
C LEU A 28 14.39 -70.65 7.26
N SER A 29 14.76 -69.96 8.36
CA SER A 29 14.71 -70.33 9.78
C SER A 29 14.78 -69.13 10.74
N LEU A 30 14.05 -69.24 11.85
CA LEU A 30 14.10 -68.44 13.07
C LEU A 30 15.37 -68.65 13.90
N GLY A 31 15.72 -67.66 14.72
CA GLY A 31 16.63 -67.81 15.86
C GLY A 31 16.68 -66.55 16.74
N LEU A 32 15.90 -66.56 17.83
CA LEU A 32 15.85 -65.57 18.90
C LEU A 32 17.13 -65.54 19.78
N THR A 33 17.21 -64.48 20.59
CA THR A 33 17.82 -64.33 21.94
C THR A 33 19.24 -63.75 22.13
N ALA A 34 19.22 -62.60 22.83
CA ALA A 34 19.87 -62.32 24.13
C ALA A 34 21.29 -61.71 24.22
N CYS A 35 21.40 -60.87 25.25
CA CYS A 35 22.51 -60.07 25.73
C CYS A 35 23.85 -60.80 25.89
N GLY A 36 24.94 -60.05 25.75
CA GLY A 36 26.27 -60.47 26.22
C GLY A 36 27.30 -59.37 26.06
N GLY A 37 27.65 -58.71 27.17
CA GLY A 37 28.88 -57.93 27.27
C GLY A 37 30.11 -58.85 27.28
N GLY A 38 31.24 -58.34 26.80
CA GLY A 38 32.51 -59.06 26.82
C GLY A 38 33.65 -58.28 26.17
N ASN A 39 34.44 -57.60 26.99
CA ASN A 39 35.76 -57.07 26.65
C ASN A 39 36.67 -58.19 26.11
N SER A 40 37.40 -57.93 25.03
CA SER A 40 38.78 -58.42 24.88
C SER A 40 39.55 -57.56 23.88
N SER A 41 40.72 -57.11 24.32
CA SER A 41 41.75 -56.44 23.54
C SER A 41 42.54 -57.45 22.71
N THR A 42 42.89 -57.12 21.46
CA THR A 42 44.26 -57.30 20.91
C THR A 42 44.41 -56.72 19.50
N SER A 43 45.31 -55.73 19.41
CA SER A 43 46.28 -55.44 18.35
C SER A 43 45.89 -55.54 16.86
N GLY A 44 45.90 -54.37 16.21
CA GLY A 44 46.81 -54.16 15.07
C GLY A 44 46.21 -54.26 13.68
N ASN A 45 45.62 -53.16 13.21
CA ASN A 45 46.02 -52.55 11.93
C ASN A 45 45.62 -51.07 11.96
N ALA A 46 46.59 -50.20 11.67
CA ALA A 46 46.41 -48.75 11.65
C ALA A 46 45.30 -48.38 10.66
N VAL A 47 44.18 -47.89 11.19
CA VAL A 47 43.10 -47.29 10.41
C VAL A 47 43.61 -45.94 9.92
N VAL A 48 43.58 -45.75 8.61
CA VAL A 48 43.74 -44.45 7.96
C VAL A 48 42.67 -43.53 8.56
N ASP A 49 43.10 -42.47 9.22
CA ASP A 49 42.23 -41.49 9.89
C ASP A 49 41.43 -40.69 8.85
N GLY A 50 40.31 -41.24 8.39
CA GLY A 50 39.39 -40.58 7.45
C GLY A 50 38.63 -39.46 8.15
N GLY A 51 38.49 -38.28 7.50
CA GLY A 51 37.73 -37.16 8.06
C GLY A 51 36.25 -37.50 8.33
N ALA A 52 35.56 -36.69 9.14
CA ALA A 52 34.13 -36.77 9.36
C ALA A 52 33.36 -36.45 8.07
N GLU A 53 32.29 -37.18 7.81
CA GLU A 53 31.46 -37.06 6.60
C GLU A 53 30.11 -36.46 6.96
N LEU A 54 29.57 -35.54 6.15
CA LEU A 54 28.21 -35.03 6.33
C LEU A 54 27.21 -36.10 5.87
N MET A 55 26.52 -36.72 6.82
CA MET A 55 25.63 -37.86 6.57
C MET A 55 24.26 -37.42 6.07
N ARG A 56 23.63 -36.48 6.78
CA ARG A 56 22.31 -35.96 6.44
C ARG A 56 22.12 -34.54 6.96
N VAL A 57 21.17 -33.83 6.36
CA VAL A 57 20.70 -32.52 6.81
C VAL A 57 19.20 -32.63 7.05
N ILE A 58 18.77 -32.30 8.25
CA ILE A 58 17.36 -32.32 8.66
C ILE A 58 16.91 -30.89 8.91
N ALA A 59 15.69 -30.56 8.51
CA ALA A 59 15.03 -29.29 8.75
C ALA A 59 13.72 -29.48 9.51
N GLY A 60 13.42 -28.59 10.45
CA GLY A 60 12.19 -28.63 11.24
C GLY A 60 12.02 -27.40 12.12
N ARG A 61 11.07 -27.46 13.05
CA ARG A 61 10.88 -26.40 14.05
C ARG A 61 12.02 -26.50 15.06
N LEU A 62 12.64 -25.37 15.40
CA LEU A 62 13.67 -25.31 16.44
C LEU A 62 13.02 -25.01 17.80
N THR A 63 13.32 -25.81 18.81
CA THR A 63 12.74 -25.69 20.16
C THR A 63 13.78 -26.02 21.23
N ASP A 64 13.65 -25.43 22.41
CA ASP A 64 14.35 -25.89 23.61
C ASP A 64 13.50 -26.93 24.34
N VAL A 65 14.08 -28.09 24.64
CA VAL A 65 13.36 -29.23 25.22
C VAL A 65 13.61 -29.29 26.72
N TYR A 66 12.51 -29.36 27.46
CA TYR A 66 12.46 -29.45 28.90
C TYR A 66 11.82 -30.78 29.32
N GLY A 67 12.15 -31.22 30.53
CA GLY A 67 11.49 -32.35 31.18
C GLY A 67 11.33 -32.11 32.67
N PHE A 68 10.70 -33.04 33.37
CA PHE A 68 10.61 -32.98 34.81
C PHE A 68 11.87 -33.51 35.48
N ARG A 69 12.34 -32.84 36.52
CA ARG A 69 13.25 -33.42 37.51
C ARG A 69 12.58 -33.43 38.87
N THR A 70 12.43 -34.61 39.44
CA THR A 70 11.91 -34.80 40.79
C THR A 70 13.00 -34.42 41.79
N THR A 71 12.76 -33.34 42.54
CA THR A 71 13.68 -32.89 43.59
C THR A 71 13.67 -33.84 44.79
N ALA A 72 14.64 -33.71 45.71
CA ALA A 72 14.68 -34.51 46.93
C ALA A 72 13.45 -34.34 47.84
N SER A 73 12.71 -33.23 47.70
CA SER A 73 11.44 -33.02 48.41
C SER A 73 10.26 -33.74 47.74
N GLY A 74 10.41 -34.19 46.49
CA GLY A 74 9.37 -34.81 45.65
C GLY A 74 8.70 -33.86 44.65
N ALA A 75 9.22 -32.63 44.47
CA ALA A 75 8.63 -31.63 43.59
C ALA A 75 9.08 -31.86 42.15
N LYS A 76 8.19 -31.68 41.17
CA LYS A 76 8.56 -31.76 39.75
C LYS A 76 9.06 -30.39 39.27
N LEU A 77 10.37 -30.25 39.13
CA LEU A 77 11.00 -29.08 38.54
C LEU A 77 10.97 -29.19 37.01
N ILE A 78 10.61 -28.12 36.30
CA ILE A 78 10.87 -28.04 34.86
C ILE A 78 12.35 -27.74 34.68
N GLU A 79 13.08 -28.65 34.05
CA GLU A 79 14.50 -28.49 33.78
C GLU A 79 14.78 -28.59 32.29
N LEU A 80 15.63 -27.70 31.80
CA LEU A 80 16.15 -27.75 30.44
C LEU A 80 16.95 -29.05 30.27
N TYR A 81 16.51 -29.89 29.34
CA TYR A 81 17.23 -31.09 28.95
C TYR A 81 18.23 -30.79 27.84
N GLU A 82 17.78 -30.14 26.77
CA GLU A 82 18.61 -29.81 25.62
C GLU A 82 18.08 -28.56 24.89
N ARG A 83 18.96 -27.59 24.57
CA ARG A 83 18.64 -26.42 23.72
C ARG A 83 18.72 -26.76 22.25
N ASP A 84 18.07 -26.00 21.39
CA ASP A 84 18.25 -26.06 19.93
C ASP A 84 17.99 -27.46 19.33
N VAL A 85 16.86 -28.06 19.70
CA VAL A 85 16.41 -29.36 19.19
C VAL A 85 15.50 -29.15 17.99
N ILE A 86 15.74 -29.90 16.93
CA ILE A 86 14.85 -29.92 15.75
C ILE A 86 13.72 -30.89 16.02
N VAL A 87 12.49 -30.42 15.88
CA VAL A 87 11.27 -31.23 16.02
C VAL A 87 10.48 -31.27 14.71
N GLY A 88 9.81 -32.40 14.46
CA GLY A 88 8.86 -32.55 13.37
C GLY A 88 7.58 -31.72 13.60
N PRO A 89 6.82 -31.40 12.55
CA PRO A 89 5.54 -30.69 12.64
C PRO A 89 4.38 -31.59 13.09
N ASP A 90 4.62 -32.89 13.27
CA ASP A 90 3.72 -33.82 13.94
C ASP A 90 3.73 -33.64 15.47
N ILE A 91 4.76 -33.00 16.01
CA ILE A 91 4.81 -32.58 17.40
C ILE A 91 3.90 -31.37 17.57
N LEU A 92 2.69 -31.63 18.06
CA LEU A 92 1.67 -30.64 18.32
C LEU A 92 1.59 -30.33 19.81
N ASP A 93 1.08 -29.15 20.13
CA ASP A 93 0.73 -28.80 21.49
C ASP A 93 -0.53 -29.57 21.92
N GLU A 94 -0.40 -30.44 22.91
CA GLU A 94 -1.52 -31.24 23.43
C GLU A 94 -2.28 -30.55 24.57
N ARG A 95 -1.75 -29.43 25.08
CA ARG A 95 -2.38 -28.61 26.11
C ARG A 95 -2.88 -27.31 25.50
N ASP A 96 -4.00 -27.40 24.78
CA ASP A 96 -4.72 -26.18 24.39
C ASP A 96 -5.37 -25.50 25.61
N GLY A 97 -5.80 -24.24 25.45
CA GLY A 97 -6.40 -23.44 26.53
C GLY A 97 -7.71 -24.01 27.11
N ASN A 98 -8.22 -25.13 26.59
CA ASN A 98 -9.40 -25.84 27.10
C ASN A 98 -9.07 -27.26 27.60
N SER A 99 -7.80 -27.67 27.58
CA SER A 99 -7.37 -29.02 27.93
C SER A 99 -7.39 -29.24 29.44
N GLY A 100 -8.33 -30.06 29.91
CA GLY A 100 -8.36 -30.55 31.30
C GLY A 100 -7.43 -31.73 31.56
N LYS A 101 -6.50 -32.05 30.63
CA LYS A 101 -5.58 -33.18 30.75
C LYS A 101 -4.59 -32.95 31.89
N ALA A 102 -4.35 -34.01 32.67
CA ALA A 102 -3.26 -34.01 33.64
C ALA A 102 -1.89 -34.07 32.94
N ASP A 103 -0.82 -33.64 33.62
CA ASP A 103 0.54 -33.67 33.07
C ASP A 103 0.93 -35.07 32.56
N GLU A 104 0.46 -36.14 33.23
CA GLU A 104 0.72 -37.52 32.85
C GLU A 104 0.01 -37.97 31.55
N GLU A 105 -1.06 -37.28 31.14
CA GLU A 105 -1.85 -37.58 29.94
C GLU A 105 -1.38 -36.78 28.71
N VAL A 106 -0.52 -35.79 28.94
CA VAL A 106 0.13 -34.99 27.91
C VAL A 106 1.45 -35.67 27.54
N GLU A 107 1.83 -35.70 26.27
CA GLU A 107 3.17 -36.11 25.83
C GLU A 107 4.06 -34.90 25.55
N TYR A 108 3.50 -33.92 24.84
CA TYR A 108 4.17 -32.72 24.36
C TYR A 108 3.35 -31.47 24.73
N ASP A 109 3.99 -30.55 25.45
CA ASP A 109 3.37 -29.33 25.97
C ASP A 109 4.22 -28.12 25.56
N PHE A 110 3.69 -27.24 24.72
CA PHE A 110 4.41 -26.01 24.35
C PHE A 110 4.17 -24.94 25.39
N ILE A 111 5.03 -24.90 26.41
CA ILE A 111 4.93 -23.93 27.50
C ILE A 111 5.27 -22.51 27.03
N SER A 112 4.78 -21.54 27.80
CA SER A 112 4.91 -20.10 27.56
C SER A 112 6.31 -19.70 27.11
N VAL A 113 6.35 -18.94 26.01
CA VAL A 113 7.57 -18.47 25.38
C VAL A 113 8.30 -17.55 26.34
N ASP A 114 9.60 -17.79 26.54
CA ASP A 114 10.44 -16.87 27.30
C ASP A 114 10.51 -15.53 26.56
N THR A 115 10.00 -14.45 27.15
CA THR A 115 9.92 -13.14 26.47
C THR A 115 11.29 -12.52 26.18
N ALA A 116 12.38 -13.04 26.76
CA ALA A 116 13.74 -12.59 26.47
C ALA A 116 14.34 -13.25 25.22
N SER A 117 14.24 -14.58 25.10
CA SER A 117 14.79 -15.34 23.97
C SER A 117 13.80 -15.52 22.82
N LEU A 118 12.50 -15.48 23.11
CA LEU A 118 11.40 -15.76 22.18
C LEU A 118 11.50 -17.13 21.48
N GLN A 119 12.40 -18.01 21.95
CA GLN A 119 12.59 -19.35 21.42
C GLN A 119 11.47 -20.27 21.95
N PRO A 120 10.80 -21.05 21.08
CA PRO A 120 9.77 -21.97 21.53
C PRO A 120 10.31 -23.00 22.53
N ARG A 121 9.55 -23.24 23.61
CA ARG A 121 9.90 -24.19 24.67
C ARG A 121 8.95 -25.38 24.61
N LEU A 122 9.50 -26.58 24.51
CA LEU A 122 8.76 -27.83 24.49
C LEU A 122 9.01 -28.59 25.80
N LEU A 123 7.98 -28.77 26.60
CA LEU A 123 8.00 -29.62 27.78
C LEU A 123 7.53 -31.02 27.41
N ILE A 124 8.41 -32.01 27.58
CA ILE A 124 8.00 -33.42 27.66
C ILE A 124 7.62 -33.67 29.11
N THR A 125 6.36 -33.96 29.39
CA THR A 125 5.81 -34.06 30.76
C THR A 125 6.17 -35.40 31.43
N ARG A 126 7.45 -35.81 31.33
CA ARG A 126 8.03 -37.03 31.91
C ARG A 126 9.32 -36.70 32.66
N GLU A 127 9.71 -37.57 33.58
CA GLU A 127 10.95 -37.43 34.35
C GLU A 127 12.18 -37.59 33.43
N ILE A 128 13.09 -36.64 33.45
CA ILE A 128 14.34 -36.67 32.68
C ILE A 128 15.12 -37.94 33.04
N GLY A 129 15.47 -38.71 32.02
CA GLY A 129 16.20 -39.98 32.16
C GLY A 129 15.30 -41.20 32.40
N SER A 130 13.98 -41.02 32.52
CA SER A 130 13.04 -42.16 32.43
C SER A 130 12.97 -42.72 31.01
N ASP A 131 12.62 -44.01 30.88
CA ASP A 131 12.47 -44.66 29.57
C ASP A 131 11.40 -43.96 28.71
N ASP A 132 10.32 -43.48 29.33
CA ASP A 132 9.25 -42.73 28.65
C ASP A 132 9.76 -41.39 28.11
N PHE A 133 10.50 -40.63 28.91
CA PHE A 133 11.10 -39.36 28.47
C PHE A 133 12.07 -39.59 27.30
N ILE A 134 12.96 -40.58 27.42
CA ILE A 134 13.94 -40.90 26.38
C ILE A 134 13.23 -41.37 25.10
N GLY A 135 12.17 -42.17 25.23
CA GLY A 135 11.34 -42.59 24.11
C GLY A 135 10.72 -41.41 23.35
N LEU A 136 10.06 -40.50 24.07
CA LEU A 136 9.43 -39.30 23.50
C LEU A 136 10.45 -38.32 22.93
N PHE A 137 11.59 -38.14 23.59
CA PHE A 137 12.67 -37.27 23.11
C PHE A 137 13.27 -37.78 21.80
N ASN A 138 13.55 -39.08 21.70
CA ASN A 138 14.10 -39.68 20.49
C ASN A 138 13.12 -39.69 19.32
N ALA A 139 11.81 -39.57 19.58
CA ALA A 139 10.78 -39.50 18.55
C ALA A 139 10.59 -38.09 17.97
N LEU A 140 11.18 -37.04 18.58
CA LEU A 140 10.94 -35.65 18.19
C LEU A 140 11.28 -35.35 16.72
N ASP A 141 12.27 -36.02 16.15
CA ASP A 141 12.72 -35.80 14.78
C ASP A 141 12.36 -36.94 13.80
N ASP A 142 11.56 -37.92 14.22
CA ASP A 142 11.14 -39.08 13.41
C ASP A 142 10.45 -38.68 12.11
N LYS A 143 9.83 -37.51 12.13
CA LYS A 143 9.13 -36.91 11.00
C LYS A 143 9.87 -35.72 10.42
N ALA A 144 10.90 -35.16 11.03
CA ALA A 144 11.56 -33.96 10.51
C ALA A 144 12.02 -34.09 9.04
N ILE A 145 12.06 -32.97 8.32
CA ILE A 145 12.26 -32.96 6.86
C ILE A 145 13.74 -33.23 6.55
N GLU A 146 14.05 -34.34 5.91
CA GLU A 146 15.38 -34.52 5.33
C GLU A 146 15.55 -33.67 4.06
N VAL A 147 16.63 -32.89 3.99
CA VAL A 147 17.01 -32.08 2.83
C VAL A 147 17.73 -32.98 1.83
N ASP A 148 17.25 -32.98 0.60
CA ASP A 148 17.81 -33.79 -0.48
C ASP A 148 19.31 -33.50 -0.68
N ALA A 149 20.11 -34.55 -0.87
CA ALA A 149 21.53 -34.42 -1.18
C ALA A 149 21.73 -34.00 -2.65
N ARG A 150 21.45 -32.73 -2.94
CA ARG A 150 21.44 -32.15 -4.29
C ARG A 150 22.16 -30.81 -4.37
N ALA A 151 22.47 -30.40 -5.59
CA ALA A 151 23.15 -29.15 -5.89
C ALA A 151 22.47 -28.37 -7.03
N PHE A 152 22.73 -27.07 -7.08
CA PHE A 152 22.30 -26.17 -8.12
C PHE A 152 22.78 -26.67 -9.48
N GLY A 153 21.87 -26.72 -10.45
CA GLY A 153 22.12 -27.25 -11.79
C GLY A 153 21.66 -28.69 -12.03
N ASP A 154 21.21 -29.39 -10.99
CA ASP A 154 20.48 -30.65 -11.17
C ASP A 154 19.18 -30.43 -11.97
N ASP A 155 18.68 -31.48 -12.62
CA ASP A 155 17.44 -31.43 -13.39
C ASP A 155 16.21 -31.20 -12.48
N VAL A 156 15.68 -29.98 -12.51
CA VAL A 156 14.51 -29.54 -11.73
C VAL A 156 13.19 -29.82 -12.42
N GLU A 157 13.19 -30.21 -13.70
CA GLU A 157 11.97 -30.50 -14.45
C GLU A 157 11.46 -31.92 -14.15
N THR A 158 12.38 -32.88 -14.01
CA THR A 158 12.03 -34.26 -13.64
C THR A 158 11.97 -34.48 -12.13
N ALA A 159 12.78 -33.74 -11.37
CA ALA A 159 12.81 -33.82 -9.92
C ALA A 159 12.91 -32.40 -9.31
N PRO A 160 11.80 -31.71 -9.03
CA PRO A 160 11.85 -30.40 -8.38
C PRO A 160 12.39 -30.53 -6.95
N PHE A 161 13.05 -29.47 -6.46
CA PHE A 161 13.49 -29.43 -5.06
C PHE A 161 12.29 -29.34 -4.13
N ARG A 162 12.33 -30.10 -3.04
CA ARG A 162 11.35 -30.01 -1.96
C ARG A 162 11.41 -28.62 -1.33
N ALA A 163 10.24 -28.06 -1.03
CA ALA A 163 10.13 -26.81 -0.29
C ALA A 163 10.48 -27.04 1.19
N ILE A 164 11.50 -26.32 1.68
CA ILE A 164 11.90 -26.27 3.08
C ILE A 164 11.28 -25.00 3.69
N PRO A 165 10.57 -25.10 4.83
CA PRO A 165 9.95 -23.93 5.43
C PRO A 165 10.98 -22.85 5.79
N ARG A 166 10.61 -21.58 5.60
CA ARG A 166 11.54 -20.45 5.68
C ARG A 166 12.07 -20.19 7.09
N ASN A 167 11.26 -20.41 8.11
CA ASN A 167 11.62 -20.28 9.52
C ASN A 167 12.04 -21.62 10.14
N ALA A 168 12.57 -22.56 9.34
CA ALA A 168 13.07 -23.84 9.84
C ALA A 168 14.52 -23.71 10.34
N GLY A 169 14.83 -24.40 11.43
CA GLY A 169 16.21 -24.69 11.83
C GLY A 169 16.74 -25.91 11.08
N PHE A 170 18.06 -26.04 10.99
CA PHE A 170 18.73 -27.17 10.33
C PHE A 170 19.64 -27.92 11.29
N ARG A 171 19.58 -29.25 11.32
CA ARG A 171 20.58 -30.11 11.97
C ARG A 171 21.41 -30.85 10.93
N LEU A 172 22.72 -30.67 10.97
CA LEU A 172 23.71 -31.34 10.14
C LEU A 172 24.32 -32.47 10.96
N ASP A 173 24.09 -33.72 10.57
CA ASP A 173 24.60 -34.89 11.27
C ASP A 173 25.89 -35.41 10.58
N PHE A 174 26.94 -35.62 11.36
CA PHE A 174 28.24 -36.10 10.88
C PHE A 174 28.51 -37.55 11.30
N SER A 175 29.37 -38.24 10.54
CA SER A 175 29.74 -39.64 10.81
C SER A 175 30.51 -39.84 12.12
N LYS A 176 31.17 -38.78 12.61
CA LYS A 176 31.85 -38.71 13.91
C LYS A 176 31.91 -37.27 14.41
N ASP A 177 32.28 -37.09 15.67
CA ASP A 177 32.55 -35.79 16.27
C ASP A 177 33.65 -35.04 15.48
N LEU A 178 33.45 -33.73 15.28
CA LEU A 178 34.38 -32.88 14.53
C LEU A 178 35.64 -32.49 15.33
N GLY A 179 35.66 -32.78 16.64
CA GLY A 179 36.75 -32.40 17.55
C GLY A 179 36.84 -30.89 17.79
N LEU A 180 35.74 -30.17 17.57
CA LEU A 180 35.63 -28.73 17.78
C LEU A 180 35.04 -28.41 19.15
N SER A 181 35.19 -27.17 19.59
CA SER A 181 34.43 -26.62 20.71
C SER A 181 33.53 -25.50 20.21
N GLU A 182 32.56 -25.10 21.02
CA GLU A 182 31.67 -23.99 20.72
C GLU A 182 32.43 -22.66 20.46
N ASP A 183 33.57 -22.46 21.13
CA ASP A 183 34.44 -21.27 20.96
C ASP A 183 35.12 -21.19 19.58
N PHE A 184 34.99 -22.24 18.77
CA PHE A 184 35.34 -22.20 17.35
C PHE A 184 34.35 -21.34 16.56
N PHE A 185 33.06 -21.36 16.92
CA PHE A 185 31.97 -20.65 16.25
C PHE A 185 31.53 -19.38 16.98
N LEU A 186 31.77 -19.28 18.29
CA LEU A 186 31.32 -18.14 19.09
C LEU A 186 32.52 -17.37 19.67
N ALA A 187 32.42 -16.05 19.61
CA ALA A 187 33.30 -15.16 20.37
C ALA A 187 32.65 -14.91 21.74
N LYS A 188 33.35 -15.28 22.81
CA LYS A 188 32.90 -15.05 24.19
C LYS A 188 33.83 -14.06 24.90
N ASP A 189 33.28 -13.27 25.81
CA ASP A 189 34.07 -12.41 26.71
C ASP A 189 34.64 -13.18 27.91
N GLN A 190 35.30 -12.47 28.83
CA GLN A 190 35.96 -13.06 30.00
C GLN A 190 34.97 -13.73 30.97
N ASP A 191 33.70 -13.31 30.94
CA ASP A 191 32.62 -13.89 31.75
C ASP A 191 31.91 -15.04 31.02
N GLY A 192 32.38 -15.39 29.81
CA GLY A 192 31.78 -16.43 28.97
C GLY A 192 30.55 -15.97 28.19
N ARG A 193 30.20 -14.67 28.20
CA ARG A 193 29.05 -14.14 27.45
C ARG A 193 29.37 -14.02 25.97
N ILE A 194 28.41 -14.37 25.12
CA ILE A 194 28.55 -14.29 23.67
C ILE A 194 28.62 -12.82 23.24
N ARG A 195 29.59 -12.49 22.39
CA ARG A 195 29.84 -11.15 21.82
C ARG A 195 29.77 -11.13 20.29
N GLY A 196 29.60 -12.30 19.66
CA GLY A 196 29.50 -12.41 18.22
C GLY A 196 29.84 -13.80 17.70
N ILE A 197 29.76 -13.95 16.37
CA ILE A 197 30.18 -15.15 15.66
C ILE A 197 31.69 -15.10 15.38
N ARG A 198 32.36 -16.24 15.57
CA ARG A 198 33.74 -16.51 15.18
C ARG A 198 33.76 -17.49 14.00
N ASN A 199 34.71 -17.30 13.08
CA ASN A 199 34.89 -18.16 11.90
C ASN A 199 33.62 -18.37 11.04
N PRO A 200 32.88 -17.29 10.66
CA PRO A 200 31.61 -17.40 9.93
C PRO A 200 31.74 -18.01 8.52
N GLU A 201 32.96 -18.20 8.01
CA GLU A 201 33.20 -18.89 6.73
C GLU A 201 33.22 -20.43 6.86
N ALA A 202 33.36 -20.97 8.07
CA ALA A 202 33.48 -22.42 8.27
C ALA A 202 32.18 -23.15 7.89
N VAL A 203 31.04 -22.55 8.22
CA VAL A 203 29.70 -22.97 7.78
C VAL A 203 28.93 -21.72 7.39
N GLN A 204 28.33 -21.75 6.21
CA GLN A 204 27.58 -20.64 5.65
C GLN A 204 26.21 -21.09 5.19
N LEU A 205 25.21 -20.25 5.46
CA LEU A 205 23.90 -20.31 4.84
C LEU A 205 23.82 -19.15 3.84
N LEU A 206 23.58 -19.45 2.57
CA LEU A 206 23.74 -18.52 1.46
C LEU A 206 22.45 -18.46 0.63
N GLU A 207 22.00 -17.26 0.28
CA GLU A 207 21.01 -17.02 -0.76
C GLU A 207 21.71 -17.09 -2.12
N ILE A 208 21.16 -17.88 -3.05
CA ILE A 208 21.65 -17.98 -4.43
C ILE A 208 20.99 -16.89 -5.26
N VAL A 209 21.77 -15.90 -5.70
CA VAL A 209 21.31 -14.76 -6.51
C VAL A 209 21.86 -14.76 -7.94
N GLY A 210 22.95 -15.49 -8.20
CA GLY A 210 23.57 -15.67 -9.53
C GLY A 210 23.56 -17.14 -10.02
N ASP A 211 24.51 -17.51 -10.90
CA ASP A 211 24.73 -18.92 -11.30
C ASP A 211 26.06 -19.42 -10.71
N PRO A 212 26.01 -20.16 -9.58
CA PRO A 212 27.19 -20.70 -8.90
C PRO A 212 28.11 -21.63 -9.71
N ARG A 213 27.75 -21.95 -10.96
CA ARG A 213 28.51 -22.84 -11.85
C ARG A 213 29.27 -22.07 -12.92
N ASP A 214 29.03 -20.77 -13.05
CA ASP A 214 29.76 -19.96 -14.01
C ASP A 214 31.20 -19.69 -13.51
N THR A 215 31.96 -18.91 -14.28
CA THR A 215 33.35 -18.58 -13.95
C THR A 215 33.49 -17.29 -13.12
N VAL A 216 32.37 -16.64 -12.77
CA VAL A 216 32.30 -15.31 -12.15
C VAL A 216 31.71 -15.45 -10.75
N ASP A 217 32.55 -15.88 -9.81
CA ASP A 217 32.13 -16.13 -8.42
C ASP A 217 31.62 -14.88 -7.67
N SER A 218 31.86 -13.68 -8.20
CA SER A 218 31.46 -12.42 -7.57
C SER A 218 29.98 -12.13 -7.82
N GLY A 219 29.19 -12.12 -6.74
CA GLY A 219 27.79 -11.76 -6.78
C GLY A 219 26.83 -12.94 -6.94
N ASP A 220 27.31 -14.18 -6.87
CA ASP A 220 26.46 -15.38 -6.89
C ASP A 220 25.68 -15.62 -5.60
N PHE A 221 26.23 -15.13 -4.48
CA PHE A 221 25.70 -15.42 -3.15
C PHE A 221 25.52 -14.17 -2.31
N ARG A 222 24.49 -14.19 -1.46
CA ARG A 222 24.34 -13.29 -0.31
C ARG A 222 24.32 -14.11 0.97
N LEU A 223 25.00 -13.64 2.01
CA LEU A 223 25.00 -14.31 3.32
C LEU A 223 23.63 -14.17 3.99
N ILE A 224 23.08 -15.29 4.46
CA ILE A 224 21.90 -15.31 5.33
C ILE A 224 22.41 -15.31 6.78
N PRO A 225 22.02 -14.33 7.63
CA PRO A 225 22.35 -14.35 9.05
C PRO A 225 21.91 -15.68 9.69
N THR A 226 22.78 -16.31 10.46
CA THR A 226 22.51 -17.64 11.01
C THR A 226 23.30 -17.84 12.30
N ARG A 227 22.61 -18.27 13.35
CA ARG A 227 23.20 -18.75 14.60
C ARG A 227 23.65 -20.20 14.43
N ILE A 228 24.78 -20.56 15.03
CA ILE A 228 25.37 -21.90 14.94
C ILE A 228 25.55 -22.46 16.34
N ALA A 229 24.92 -23.60 16.62
CA ALA A 229 25.12 -24.35 17.86
C ALA A 229 25.85 -25.67 17.58
N TYR A 230 26.95 -25.93 18.28
CA TYR A 230 27.75 -27.15 18.14
C TYR A 230 27.36 -28.20 19.16
N LYS A 231 27.09 -29.43 18.69
CA LYS A 231 26.63 -30.56 19.51
C LYS A 231 27.46 -31.83 19.24
N GLY A 232 28.78 -31.68 19.18
CA GLY A 232 29.71 -32.81 18.97
C GLY A 232 29.63 -33.41 17.57
N LYS A 233 28.78 -34.43 17.39
CA LYS A 233 28.54 -35.10 16.09
C LYS A 233 27.52 -34.38 15.20
N SER A 234 26.94 -33.27 15.65
CA SER A 234 25.99 -32.49 14.87
C SER A 234 26.19 -30.99 15.04
N LEU A 235 25.77 -30.23 14.03
CA LEU A 235 25.67 -28.77 14.04
C LEU A 235 24.22 -28.36 13.85
N VAL A 236 23.75 -27.37 14.60
CA VAL A 236 22.45 -26.75 14.39
C VAL A 236 22.63 -25.36 13.81
N LEU A 237 21.94 -25.08 12.71
CA LEU A 237 21.91 -23.78 12.05
C LEU A 237 20.52 -23.18 12.24
N ASP A 238 20.46 -22.00 12.82
CA ASP A 238 19.22 -21.29 13.08
C ASP A 238 19.21 -19.96 12.31
N PRO A 239 18.42 -19.87 11.22
CA PRO A 239 18.26 -18.63 10.48
C PRO A 239 17.25 -17.68 11.13
N VAL A 240 16.50 -18.09 12.17
CA VAL A 240 15.44 -17.30 12.78
C VAL A 240 15.97 -16.66 14.06
N ILE A 241 16.29 -15.38 13.99
CA ILE A 241 16.88 -14.66 15.13
C ILE A 241 15.81 -13.73 15.70
N LEU A 242 15.37 -13.98 16.93
CA LEU A 242 14.28 -13.24 17.59
C LEU A 242 14.77 -12.48 18.83
N GLY A 243 14.02 -11.46 19.23
CA GLY A 243 14.22 -10.75 20.50
C GLY A 243 15.62 -10.19 20.71
N GLY A 244 16.10 -10.25 21.96
CA GLY A 244 17.42 -9.76 22.36
C GLY A 244 18.60 -10.62 21.86
N GLU A 245 18.32 -11.77 21.25
CA GLU A 245 19.35 -12.70 20.79
C GLU A 245 20.25 -12.07 19.73
N GLY A 246 19.66 -11.35 18.76
CA GLY A 246 20.43 -10.71 17.69
C GLY A 246 21.53 -9.79 18.22
N GLN A 247 21.26 -9.05 19.31
CA GLN A 247 22.27 -8.19 19.94
C GLN A 247 23.42 -8.99 20.55
N SER A 248 23.13 -10.13 21.18
CA SER A 248 24.14 -11.00 21.79
C SER A 248 25.08 -11.62 20.75
N TYR A 249 24.55 -12.01 19.59
CA TYR A 249 25.33 -12.57 18.49
C TYR A 249 25.86 -11.52 17.50
N ASN A 250 25.56 -10.23 17.71
CA ASN A 250 25.83 -9.14 16.77
C ASN A 250 25.29 -9.44 15.35
N LEU A 251 24.07 -9.99 15.31
CA LEU A 251 23.31 -10.32 14.11
C LEU A 251 22.06 -9.45 14.03
N THR A 252 21.59 -9.20 12.81
CA THR A 252 20.29 -8.56 12.59
C THR A 252 19.17 -9.55 12.91
N PRO A 253 18.19 -9.20 13.76
CA PRO A 253 16.99 -10.00 13.97
C PRO A 253 16.26 -10.30 12.66
N THR A 254 15.77 -11.52 12.51
CA THR A 254 15.21 -12.05 11.25
C THR A 254 14.10 -13.07 11.52
N ALA A 255 12.88 -12.59 11.74
CA ALA A 255 11.74 -13.46 12.02
C ALA A 255 11.36 -14.43 10.89
N ARG A 256 11.63 -14.04 9.63
CA ARG A 256 11.28 -14.83 8.45
C ARG A 256 12.28 -15.95 8.13
N GLY A 257 13.47 -15.93 8.74
CA GLY A 257 14.56 -16.83 8.41
C GLY A 257 15.03 -16.72 6.96
N LEU A 258 14.84 -17.80 6.20
CA LEU A 258 15.27 -17.93 4.80
C LEU A 258 14.55 -16.95 3.84
N PRO A 259 15.20 -16.53 2.75
CA PRO A 259 14.56 -15.77 1.67
C PRO A 259 13.51 -16.62 0.95
N GLU A 260 12.46 -15.97 0.46
CA GLU A 260 11.41 -16.64 -0.32
C GLU A 260 11.97 -17.18 -1.64
N SER A 261 11.58 -18.40 -2.03
CA SER A 261 11.97 -18.92 -3.34
C SER A 261 11.21 -18.23 -4.47
N PRO A 262 11.89 -17.79 -5.55
CA PRO A 262 11.25 -17.11 -6.68
C PRO A 262 10.35 -18.03 -7.52
N ASN A 263 10.44 -19.35 -7.36
CA ASN A 263 9.63 -20.31 -8.11
C ASN A 263 9.35 -21.59 -7.32
N SER A 264 8.68 -22.55 -7.94
CA SER A 264 8.26 -23.80 -7.31
C SER A 264 9.15 -25.01 -7.59
N LYS A 265 10.37 -24.82 -8.12
CA LYS A 265 11.20 -25.94 -8.59
C LYS A 265 12.67 -25.84 -8.22
N ALA A 266 13.27 -24.68 -8.40
CA ALA A 266 14.71 -24.46 -8.30
C ALA A 266 15.16 -24.13 -6.87
N PRO A 267 16.41 -24.48 -6.50
CA PRO A 267 16.97 -24.08 -5.23
C PRO A 267 17.31 -22.58 -5.24
N ASN A 268 17.22 -21.95 -4.09
CA ASN A 268 17.59 -20.55 -3.87
C ASN A 268 18.42 -20.37 -2.59
N VAL A 269 18.71 -21.45 -1.87
CA VAL A 269 19.50 -21.45 -0.65
C VAL A 269 20.57 -22.54 -0.76
N ARG A 270 21.77 -22.24 -0.26
CA ARG A 270 22.90 -23.15 -0.15
C ARG A 270 23.39 -23.21 1.29
N ILE A 271 23.57 -24.42 1.82
CA ILE A 271 24.41 -24.68 2.99
C ILE A 271 25.80 -25.04 2.46
N ALA A 272 26.84 -24.34 2.92
CA ALA A 272 28.22 -24.57 2.50
C ALA A 272 29.15 -24.77 3.70
N ILE A 273 29.90 -25.88 3.72
CA ILE A 273 30.90 -26.18 4.77
C ILE A 273 32.29 -26.14 4.15
N ALA A 274 33.14 -25.23 4.60
CA ALA A 274 34.43 -24.94 3.97
C ALA A 274 35.44 -26.09 4.10
N LEU A 275 35.95 -26.56 2.96
CA LEU A 275 37.03 -27.56 2.86
C LEU A 275 38.42 -26.93 2.79
N GLU A 276 38.51 -25.68 2.33
CA GLU A 276 39.77 -24.97 2.12
C GLU A 276 39.74 -23.51 2.61
N GLY A 277 40.93 -22.91 2.72
CA GLY A 277 41.14 -21.54 3.21
C GLY A 277 41.46 -21.45 4.71
N PRO A 278 41.74 -20.23 5.21
CA PRO A 278 42.15 -19.97 6.59
C PRO A 278 41.13 -20.40 7.65
N LEU A 279 39.85 -20.45 7.27
CA LEU A 279 38.73 -20.79 8.15
C LEU A 279 38.09 -22.13 7.79
N ARG A 280 38.83 -23.03 7.12
CA ARG A 280 38.33 -24.38 6.79
C ARG A 280 37.88 -25.11 8.05
N MET A 281 36.84 -25.93 7.94
CA MET A 281 36.42 -26.79 9.04
C MET A 281 37.44 -27.92 9.23
N PRO A 282 38.11 -28.02 10.39
CA PRO A 282 39.06 -29.09 10.66
C PRO A 282 38.37 -30.46 10.62
N GLY A 283 39.05 -31.46 10.05
CA GLY A 283 38.63 -32.86 10.16
C GLY A 283 37.46 -33.27 9.27
N ILE A 284 36.88 -32.41 8.43
CA ILE A 284 35.82 -32.79 7.49
C ILE A 284 36.41 -33.43 6.22
N ALA A 285 35.79 -34.51 5.73
CA ALA A 285 36.17 -35.18 4.50
C ALA A 285 35.52 -34.52 3.27
N GLU A 286 36.20 -34.60 2.13
CA GLU A 286 35.63 -34.22 0.84
C GLU A 286 34.68 -35.32 0.33
N THR A 287 33.56 -35.50 1.02
CA THR A 287 32.53 -36.45 0.63
C THR A 287 31.55 -35.87 -0.38
N GLY A 288 31.17 -36.67 -1.38
CA GLY A 288 30.16 -36.29 -2.36
C GLY A 288 30.69 -35.54 -3.59
N ALA A 289 32.01 -35.37 -3.74
CA ALA A 289 32.61 -34.79 -4.95
C ALA A 289 32.22 -35.54 -6.23
N ALA A 290 32.15 -36.88 -6.17
CA ALA A 290 31.68 -37.72 -7.27
C ALA A 290 30.18 -37.53 -7.60
N ASN A 291 29.41 -36.98 -6.67
CA ASN A 291 27.97 -36.73 -6.80
C ASN A 291 27.65 -35.23 -6.99
N GLY A 292 28.64 -34.38 -7.29
CA GLY A 292 28.45 -32.95 -7.49
C GLY A 292 28.15 -32.13 -6.23
N LEU A 293 28.33 -32.71 -5.04
CA LEU A 293 28.03 -32.05 -3.74
C LEU A 293 29.22 -31.27 -3.17
N VAL A 294 30.17 -30.94 -4.03
CA VAL A 294 31.32 -30.09 -3.72
C VAL A 294 31.34 -28.94 -4.72
N SER A 295 31.19 -27.73 -4.20
CA SER A 295 31.09 -26.51 -5.01
C SER A 295 31.72 -25.34 -4.24
N LYS A 296 31.51 -24.11 -4.71
CA LYS A 296 32.05 -22.90 -4.11
C LYS A 296 31.10 -22.31 -3.06
N ASN A 297 31.68 -21.68 -2.05
CA ASN A 297 30.99 -20.82 -1.09
C ASN A 297 31.10 -19.33 -1.47
N LEU A 298 30.65 -18.43 -0.58
CA LEU A 298 30.70 -16.98 -0.81
C LEU A 298 32.10 -16.44 -1.10
N ALA A 299 33.14 -17.06 -0.52
CA ALA A 299 34.53 -16.67 -0.71
C ALA A 299 35.20 -17.37 -1.91
N ALA A 300 34.41 -17.96 -2.81
CA ALA A 300 34.86 -18.77 -3.95
C ALA A 300 35.70 -20.00 -3.57
N ARG A 301 35.58 -20.47 -2.33
CA ARG A 301 36.35 -21.62 -1.82
C ARG A 301 35.57 -22.90 -1.91
N LYS A 302 36.29 -24.00 -2.12
CA LYS A 302 35.75 -25.35 -2.14
C LYS A 302 35.08 -25.70 -0.81
N SER A 303 33.84 -26.17 -0.91
CA SER A 303 32.97 -26.50 0.22
C SER A 303 32.10 -27.71 -0.10
N VAL A 304 31.75 -28.49 0.93
CA VAL A 304 30.64 -29.44 0.84
C VAL A 304 29.34 -28.62 0.82
N VAL A 305 28.47 -28.88 -0.16
CA VAL A 305 27.24 -28.11 -0.35
C VAL A 305 25.97 -28.96 -0.25
N ARG A 306 24.91 -28.32 0.21
CA ARG A 306 23.51 -28.77 0.07
C ARG A 306 22.69 -27.60 -0.41
N ASP A 307 22.17 -27.72 -1.61
CA ASP A 307 21.28 -26.70 -2.16
C ASP A 307 19.84 -27.11 -1.93
N LEU A 308 19.02 -26.15 -1.55
CA LEU A 308 17.63 -26.38 -1.19
C LEU A 308 16.77 -25.21 -1.66
N ARG A 309 15.48 -25.51 -1.76
CA ARG A 309 14.46 -24.54 -2.08
C ARG A 309 13.75 -24.12 -0.80
N ALA A 310 13.83 -22.85 -0.46
CA ALA A 310 13.00 -22.29 0.60
C ALA A 310 11.53 -22.22 0.17
N GLY A 311 10.61 -22.27 1.12
CA GLY A 311 9.17 -22.15 0.86
C GLY A 311 8.81 -20.78 0.26
N ASN A 312 7.72 -20.74 -0.50
CA ASN A 312 7.07 -19.52 -0.99
C ASN A 312 5.60 -19.45 -0.58
N ALA A 313 4.96 -18.31 -0.79
CA ALA A 313 3.58 -18.06 -0.37
C ALA A 313 2.55 -19.04 -0.95
N LYS A 314 2.89 -19.80 -2.01
CA LYS A 314 2.00 -20.82 -2.61
C LYS A 314 2.22 -22.22 -2.05
N ASP A 315 3.27 -22.43 -1.25
CA ASP A 315 3.54 -23.73 -0.64
C ASP A 315 2.69 -23.92 0.61
N SER A 316 1.80 -24.91 0.58
CA SER A 316 1.06 -25.37 1.74
C SER A 316 0.88 -26.88 1.68
N ASN A 317 1.35 -27.59 2.69
CA ASN A 317 1.29 -29.05 2.82
C ASN A 317 1.32 -29.45 4.32
N PHE A 318 1.73 -30.70 4.62
CA PHE A 318 1.83 -31.17 5.99
C PHE A 318 2.93 -30.46 6.79
N TRP A 319 4.03 -30.06 6.15
CA TRP A 319 5.20 -29.44 6.78
C TRP A 319 5.21 -27.92 6.70
N VAL A 320 4.60 -27.39 5.64
CA VAL A 320 4.71 -25.99 5.24
C VAL A 320 3.32 -25.35 5.19
N ALA A 321 3.18 -24.12 5.69
CA ALA A 321 2.02 -23.26 5.52
C ALA A 321 2.48 -21.89 5.02
N ASN A 322 2.02 -21.45 3.84
CA ASN A 322 2.46 -20.23 3.14
C ASN A 322 3.99 -20.06 3.06
N GLY A 323 4.73 -21.16 2.90
CA GLY A 323 6.19 -21.16 2.87
C GLY A 323 6.89 -21.20 4.23
N PHE A 324 6.17 -21.17 5.35
CA PHE A 324 6.69 -21.24 6.72
C PHE A 324 6.39 -22.60 7.38
N VAL A 325 7.06 -22.93 8.48
CA VAL A 325 6.80 -24.14 9.27
C VAL A 325 5.32 -24.15 9.62
N ARG A 326 4.66 -25.26 9.34
CA ARG A 326 3.26 -25.41 9.73
C ARG A 326 3.16 -25.41 11.25
N ASP A 327 2.51 -24.38 11.77
CA ASP A 327 2.18 -24.20 13.17
C ASP A 327 0.67 -23.98 13.26
N ASP A 328 -0.03 -24.87 13.96
CA ASP A 328 -1.49 -24.82 14.06
C ASP A 328 -1.97 -23.95 15.24
N THR A 329 -1.09 -23.61 16.18
CA THR A 329 -1.38 -22.67 17.27
C THR A 329 -1.51 -21.25 16.70
N PRO A 330 -2.55 -20.46 16.98
CA PRO A 330 -2.64 -19.08 16.49
C PRO A 330 -1.69 -18.12 17.26
N PRO A 331 -1.27 -16.99 16.68
CA PRO A 331 -0.62 -15.94 17.47
C PRO A 331 -1.63 -15.36 18.46
N ARG A 332 -1.16 -14.99 19.65
CA ARG A 332 -1.95 -14.40 20.74
C ARG A 332 -1.23 -13.17 21.30
N LEU A 333 -1.94 -12.32 22.04
CA LEU A 333 -1.33 -11.16 22.69
C LEU A 333 -0.65 -11.55 24.00
N VAL A 334 0.43 -10.86 24.34
CA VAL A 334 1.20 -11.09 25.57
C VAL A 334 1.20 -9.83 26.44
N GLY A 335 0.85 -9.99 27.72
CA GLY A 335 0.87 -8.93 28.74
C GLY A 335 1.99 -9.14 29.74
N GLU A 336 2.55 -8.04 30.26
CA GLU A 336 3.56 -8.06 31.33
C GLU A 336 3.14 -7.13 32.48
N MET A 337 2.96 -7.70 33.67
CA MET A 337 2.45 -6.99 34.85
C MET A 337 3.43 -7.08 36.01
N ALA A 338 3.80 -5.92 36.58
CA ALA A 338 4.70 -5.86 37.72
C ALA A 338 3.93 -5.98 39.05
N LEU A 339 3.99 -7.16 39.66
CA LEU A 339 3.46 -7.47 40.98
C LEU A 339 4.54 -7.32 42.06
N ARG A 340 4.20 -7.61 43.32
CA ARG A 340 5.15 -7.70 44.43
C ARG A 340 5.08 -9.06 45.10
N LEU A 341 6.23 -9.67 45.35
CA LEU A 341 6.30 -10.87 46.19
C LEU A 341 5.98 -10.48 47.64
N GLN A 342 4.96 -11.06 48.26
CA GLN A 342 4.67 -10.83 49.68
C GLN A 342 5.29 -11.91 50.56
N ARG A 343 5.13 -13.18 50.17
CA ARG A 343 5.54 -14.33 50.99
C ARG A 343 5.71 -15.59 50.16
N VAL A 344 6.58 -16.49 50.60
CA VAL A 344 6.76 -17.83 50.03
C VAL A 344 6.30 -18.88 51.05
N GLU A 345 5.41 -19.79 50.65
CA GLU A 345 4.94 -20.90 51.48
C GLU A 345 5.24 -22.24 50.81
N VAL A 346 6.27 -22.94 51.28
CA VAL A 346 6.59 -24.31 50.86
C VAL A 346 6.02 -25.28 51.89
N ARG A 347 4.84 -25.87 51.61
CA ARG A 347 4.15 -26.80 52.54
C ARG A 347 4.54 -28.24 52.30
N SER A 348 4.68 -28.60 51.03
CA SER A 348 5.20 -29.88 50.56
C SER A 348 5.79 -29.70 49.16
N ALA A 349 6.41 -30.73 48.62
CA ALA A 349 6.90 -30.72 47.25
C ALA A 349 5.85 -30.42 46.19
N SER A 350 4.64 -30.91 46.37
CA SER A 350 3.51 -30.72 45.44
C SER A 350 2.67 -29.49 45.77
N ASP A 351 2.96 -28.80 46.89
CA ASP A 351 2.20 -27.65 47.38
C ASP A 351 3.15 -26.52 47.76
N GLN A 352 3.65 -25.84 46.73
CA GLN A 352 4.50 -24.67 46.81
C GLN A 352 3.70 -23.45 46.37
N ARG A 353 3.61 -22.43 47.22
CA ARG A 353 2.75 -21.27 46.99
C ARG A 353 3.53 -19.97 47.10
N LEU A 354 3.24 -19.04 46.20
CA LEU A 354 3.65 -17.65 46.30
C LEU A 354 2.43 -16.81 46.67
N ILE A 355 2.56 -15.96 47.68
CA ILE A 355 1.56 -14.93 47.96
C ILE A 355 2.05 -13.66 47.26
N LEU A 356 1.31 -13.23 46.24
CA LEU A 356 1.63 -12.07 45.43
C LEU A 356 0.67 -10.93 45.78
N TRP A 357 1.18 -9.71 45.78
CA TRP A 357 0.39 -8.50 45.87
C TRP A 357 0.33 -7.81 44.50
N LYS A 358 -0.87 -7.61 43.97
CA LYS A 358 -1.12 -7.04 42.63
C LYS A 358 -0.92 -5.53 42.54
N ALA A 359 -0.74 -4.84 43.67
CA ALA A 359 -0.42 -3.41 43.73
C ALA A 359 -1.38 -2.49 42.94
N GLY A 360 -2.67 -2.83 42.94
CA GLY A 360 -3.75 -2.12 42.25
C GLY A 360 -4.09 -2.65 40.86
N ILE A 361 -3.36 -3.66 40.36
CA ILE A 361 -3.68 -4.33 39.09
C ILE A 361 -4.90 -5.22 39.30
N SER A 362 -5.83 -5.18 38.34
CA SER A 362 -6.97 -6.09 38.26
C SER A 362 -6.77 -7.04 37.09
N HIS A 363 -6.55 -8.32 37.38
CA HIS A 363 -6.24 -9.36 36.40
C HIS A 363 -6.33 -10.73 37.07
N ASP A 364 -6.84 -11.75 36.39
CA ASP A 364 -6.83 -13.13 36.89
C ASP A 364 -5.46 -13.74 36.58
N ILE A 365 -4.83 -14.41 37.56
CA ILE A 365 -3.61 -15.20 37.30
C ILE A 365 -4.06 -16.60 36.90
N ASP A 366 -3.60 -17.11 35.76
CA ASP A 366 -4.05 -18.39 35.21
C ASP A 366 -2.92 -19.42 35.16
N ILE A 367 -3.30 -20.70 35.10
CA ILE A 367 -2.37 -21.79 34.80
C ILE A 367 -1.64 -21.54 33.47
N GLY A 368 -0.33 -21.75 33.46
CA GLY A 368 0.51 -21.47 32.29
C GLY A 368 1.14 -20.08 32.29
N ASP A 369 0.67 -19.17 33.14
CA ASP A 369 1.36 -17.90 33.35
C ASP A 369 2.78 -18.11 33.91
N THR A 370 3.70 -17.22 33.52
CA THR A 370 5.08 -17.25 33.99
C THR A 370 5.37 -16.08 34.93
N LEU A 371 5.92 -16.38 36.09
CA LEU A 371 6.34 -15.42 37.10
C LEU A 371 7.87 -15.27 37.10
N ARG A 372 8.35 -14.03 36.96
CA ARG A 372 9.78 -13.70 36.95
C ARG A 372 10.11 -12.74 38.07
N LEU A 373 10.99 -13.15 38.98
CA LEU A 373 11.41 -12.33 40.11
C LEU A 373 12.62 -11.48 39.73
N PHE A 374 12.57 -10.19 40.00
CA PHE A 374 13.68 -9.26 39.83
C PHE A 374 14.15 -8.73 41.18
N ASP A 375 15.46 -8.79 41.41
CA ASP A 375 16.08 -8.14 42.55
C ASP A 375 16.29 -6.66 42.23
N SER A 376 15.99 -5.79 43.19
CA SER A 376 16.33 -4.37 43.18
C SER A 376 17.81 -4.08 42.85
N ALA A 377 18.73 -5.01 43.18
CA ALA A 377 20.16 -4.89 42.87
C ALA A 377 20.54 -5.31 41.44
N ALA A 378 19.70 -6.11 40.77
CA ALA A 378 19.94 -6.62 39.42
C ALA A 378 18.63 -6.54 38.60
N PRO A 379 18.19 -5.34 38.20
CA PRO A 379 16.87 -5.13 37.62
C PRO A 379 16.73 -5.61 36.16
N GLU A 380 17.82 -6.04 35.52
CA GLU A 380 17.83 -6.38 34.09
C GLU A 380 17.67 -7.88 33.82
N GLU A 381 17.98 -8.75 34.78
CA GLU A 381 17.85 -10.21 34.64
C GLU A 381 17.01 -10.79 35.79
N PRO A 382 16.08 -11.72 35.51
CA PRO A 382 15.32 -12.36 36.56
C PRO A 382 16.21 -13.26 37.41
N VAL A 383 16.12 -13.12 38.74
CA VAL A 383 16.84 -13.95 39.71
C VAL A 383 16.13 -15.28 39.99
N ALA A 384 14.84 -15.38 39.67
CA ALA A 384 14.05 -16.60 39.74
C ALA A 384 12.93 -16.58 38.69
N VAL A 385 12.58 -17.75 38.15
CA VAL A 385 11.47 -17.93 37.20
C VAL A 385 10.68 -19.17 37.58
N THR A 386 9.35 -19.11 37.53
CA THR A 386 8.48 -20.25 37.79
C THR A 386 7.16 -20.11 37.05
N ASP A 387 6.49 -21.22 36.77
CA ASP A 387 5.20 -21.25 36.08
C ASP A 387 4.07 -21.54 37.09
N VAL A 388 2.92 -20.94 36.84
CA VAL A 388 1.69 -21.19 37.61
C VAL A 388 1.21 -22.61 37.31
N ALA A 389 1.12 -23.43 38.36
CA ALA A 389 0.80 -24.85 38.24
C ALA A 389 -0.70 -25.13 38.25
N VAL A 390 -1.48 -24.25 38.90
CA VAL A 390 -2.93 -24.39 39.08
C VAL A 390 -3.54 -22.99 39.12
N ASP A 391 -4.70 -22.81 38.51
CA ASP A 391 -5.52 -21.59 38.64
C ASP A 391 -5.73 -21.27 40.13
N PRO A 392 -5.32 -20.08 40.61
CA PRO A 392 -5.55 -19.67 41.98
C PRO A 392 -7.05 -19.51 42.23
N VAL A 393 -7.54 -20.23 43.24
CA VAL A 393 -8.97 -20.25 43.58
C VAL A 393 -9.43 -18.90 44.15
N ASP A 394 -8.49 -18.12 44.68
CA ASP A 394 -8.77 -16.86 45.37
C ASP A 394 -8.95 -15.65 44.44
N ASP A 395 -8.49 -15.69 43.19
CA ASP A 395 -8.78 -14.66 42.19
C ASP A 395 -9.56 -15.15 40.97
N ALA A 396 -9.81 -16.45 40.83
CA ALA A 396 -10.64 -16.98 39.74
C ALA A 396 -12.02 -16.28 39.67
N LYS A 397 -12.26 -15.54 38.57
CA LYS A 397 -13.48 -14.74 38.33
C LYS A 397 -13.67 -13.56 39.29
N ASP A 398 -12.64 -13.20 40.06
CA ASP A 398 -12.58 -12.00 40.87
C ASP A 398 -11.23 -11.28 40.67
N PRO A 399 -11.02 -10.69 39.47
CA PRO A 399 -9.73 -10.08 39.11
C PRO A 399 -9.35 -8.92 40.02
N GLY A 400 -10.26 -8.39 40.83
CA GLY A 400 -10.02 -7.30 41.76
C GLY A 400 -9.22 -7.71 43.01
N VAL A 401 -9.10 -9.02 43.28
CA VAL A 401 -8.39 -9.54 44.46
C VAL A 401 -6.92 -9.16 44.43
N GLN A 402 -6.51 -8.37 45.41
CA GLN A 402 -5.17 -7.77 45.45
C GLN A 402 -4.08 -8.67 46.01
N ARG A 403 -4.42 -9.70 46.78
CA ARG A 403 -3.48 -10.66 47.36
C ARG A 403 -3.88 -12.05 46.92
N VAL A 404 -3.02 -12.70 46.15
CA VAL A 404 -3.33 -13.97 45.49
C VAL A 404 -2.33 -15.02 45.89
N THR A 405 -2.84 -16.20 46.19
CA THR A 405 -2.07 -17.37 46.61
C THR A 405 -1.89 -18.29 45.42
N VAL A 406 -0.79 -18.09 44.71
CA VAL A 406 -0.50 -18.78 43.46
C VAL A 406 0.25 -20.08 43.77
N GLN A 407 -0.30 -21.22 43.35
CA GLN A 407 0.44 -22.47 43.37
C GLN A 407 1.38 -22.53 42.17
N VAL A 408 2.68 -22.66 42.44
CA VAL A 408 3.72 -22.65 41.40
C VAL A 408 4.43 -23.99 41.32
N ARG A 409 5.08 -24.26 40.19
CA ARG A 409 5.81 -25.52 39.99
C ARG A 409 7.07 -25.60 40.89
N ASP A 410 7.77 -24.48 41.04
CA ASP A 410 8.90 -24.37 41.97
C ASP A 410 9.00 -22.98 42.62
N ALA A 411 9.06 -22.93 43.94
CA ALA A 411 9.27 -21.72 44.72
C ALA A 411 10.65 -21.67 45.40
N SER A 412 11.51 -22.68 45.20
CA SER A 412 12.78 -22.80 45.92
C SER A 412 13.70 -21.60 45.71
N ALA A 413 13.82 -21.11 44.47
CA ALA A 413 14.60 -19.91 44.13
C ALA A 413 13.98 -18.61 44.71
N PHE A 414 12.66 -18.59 44.97
CA PHE A 414 11.97 -17.45 45.56
C PHE A 414 12.17 -17.37 47.07
N GLU A 415 12.45 -18.47 47.76
CA GLU A 415 12.62 -18.50 49.23
C GLU A 415 13.75 -17.59 49.74
N ALA A 416 14.81 -17.44 48.95
CA ALA A 416 15.94 -16.55 49.26
C ALA A 416 15.53 -15.07 49.30
N TYR A 417 14.41 -14.74 48.65
CA TYR A 417 13.90 -13.38 48.50
C TYR A 417 12.57 -13.17 49.24
N ASP A 418 12.12 -14.13 50.05
CA ASP A 418 10.88 -14.06 50.81
C ASP A 418 10.88 -12.88 51.79
N PRO A 419 10.08 -11.82 51.53
CA PRO A 419 10.12 -10.61 52.35
C PRO A 419 9.62 -10.85 53.78
N SER A 420 8.78 -11.86 53.99
CA SER A 420 8.23 -12.19 55.31
C SER A 420 9.29 -12.70 56.30
N ARG A 421 10.48 -13.08 55.81
CA ARG A 421 11.62 -13.50 56.63
C ARG A 421 12.47 -12.31 57.11
N ARG A 422 12.19 -11.09 56.63
CA ARG A 422 12.92 -9.89 57.06
C ARG A 422 12.42 -9.40 58.42
N ASN A 423 13.35 -8.91 59.24
CA ASN A 423 13.03 -8.41 60.58
C ASN A 423 12.15 -7.15 60.59
N ASP A 424 12.12 -6.40 59.49
CA ASP A 424 11.35 -5.17 59.31
C ASP A 424 10.00 -5.39 58.61
N PHE A 425 9.59 -6.63 58.36
CA PHE A 425 8.32 -6.95 57.70
C PHE A 425 7.11 -6.59 58.59
N PRO A 426 6.22 -5.68 58.17
CA PRO A 426 5.11 -5.22 59.00
C PRO A 426 4.04 -6.30 59.21
N THR A 427 3.44 -6.31 60.40
CA THR A 427 2.30 -7.17 60.72
C THR A 427 0.95 -6.45 60.60
N ASP A 428 0.94 -5.11 60.63
CA ASP A 428 -0.26 -4.32 60.34
C ASP A 428 -0.51 -4.28 58.82
N PRO A 429 -1.66 -4.77 58.33
CA PRO A 429 -2.03 -4.72 56.92
C PRO A 429 -1.96 -3.30 56.30
N LYS A 430 -2.20 -2.24 57.09
CA LYS A 430 -2.15 -0.86 56.60
C LYS A 430 -0.73 -0.37 56.32
N GLU A 431 0.24 -0.83 57.10
CA GLU A 431 1.66 -0.51 56.92
C GLU A 431 2.31 -1.45 55.89
N LEU A 432 1.77 -2.66 55.75
CA LEU A 432 2.29 -3.68 54.85
C LEU A 432 2.25 -3.26 53.37
N ASP A 433 1.16 -2.67 52.87
CA ASP A 433 1.07 -2.27 51.46
C ASP A 433 2.14 -1.24 51.07
N ALA A 434 2.31 -0.21 51.92
CA ALA A 434 3.34 0.81 51.73
C ALA A 434 4.76 0.21 51.82
N TRP A 435 4.97 -0.74 52.73
CA TRP A 435 6.24 -1.43 52.87
C TRP A 435 6.55 -2.32 51.68
N LEU A 436 5.59 -3.11 51.18
CA LEU A 436 5.75 -3.97 50.01
C LEU A 436 6.09 -3.14 48.77
N LEU A 437 5.43 -2.00 48.57
CA LEU A 437 5.71 -1.12 47.44
C LEU A 437 7.17 -0.62 47.44
N ALA A 438 7.71 -0.32 48.63
CA ALA A 438 9.05 0.24 48.80
C ALA A 438 10.17 -0.79 48.90
N ASN A 439 9.90 -2.00 49.43
CA ASN A 439 10.94 -2.96 49.83
C ASN A 439 10.82 -4.35 49.21
N ALA A 440 9.63 -4.75 48.72
CA ALA A 440 9.46 -6.09 48.20
C ALA A 440 10.06 -6.23 46.79
N PRO A 441 10.66 -7.40 46.47
CA PRO A 441 11.08 -7.72 45.11
C PRO A 441 9.92 -7.61 44.11
N VAL A 442 10.25 -7.20 42.89
CA VAL A 442 9.28 -7.09 41.80
C VAL A 442 9.11 -8.47 41.18
N CYS A 443 7.87 -8.95 41.09
CA CYS A 443 7.54 -10.17 40.38
C CYS A 443 6.79 -9.80 39.11
N VAL A 444 7.37 -10.02 37.92
CA VAL A 444 6.73 -9.75 36.64
C VAL A 444 5.96 -10.99 36.22
N LEU A 445 4.63 -10.87 36.17
CA LEU A 445 3.72 -11.83 35.58
C LEU A 445 3.72 -11.63 34.06
N SER A 446 3.92 -12.71 33.31
CA SER A 446 3.83 -12.74 31.85
C SER A 446 2.72 -13.71 31.47
N THR A 447 1.75 -13.25 30.70
CA THR A 447 0.49 -13.96 30.44
C THR A 447 0.05 -13.80 28.99
N GLU A 448 -0.74 -14.75 28.49
CA GLU A 448 -1.39 -14.69 27.19
C GLU A 448 -2.82 -14.16 27.32
N PHE A 449 -3.23 -13.30 26.40
CA PHE A 449 -4.56 -12.69 26.49
C PHE A 449 -5.68 -13.71 26.28
N ASN A 450 -6.57 -13.74 27.26
CA ASN A 450 -7.84 -14.43 27.26
C ASN A 450 -8.99 -13.42 27.39
N GLY A 451 -9.67 -13.14 26.29
CA GLY A 451 -10.72 -12.12 26.23
C GLY A 451 -11.98 -12.39 27.08
N GLU A 452 -12.08 -13.54 27.74
CA GLU A 452 -13.18 -13.89 28.64
C GLU A 452 -12.87 -13.62 30.12
N LYS A 453 -11.59 -13.61 30.47
CA LYS A 453 -11.12 -13.49 31.87
C LYS A 453 -10.29 -12.23 32.08
N ASP A 454 -9.51 -11.84 31.09
CA ASP A 454 -8.47 -10.85 31.26
C ASP A 454 -8.96 -9.43 31.04
N ASP A 455 -8.43 -8.52 31.86
CA ASP A 455 -8.54 -7.11 31.59
C ASP A 455 -7.58 -6.73 30.44
N PRO A 456 -8.10 -6.27 29.29
CA PRO A 456 -7.27 -5.88 28.15
C PRO A 456 -6.25 -4.78 28.50
N LEU A 457 -6.49 -3.98 29.55
CA LEU A 457 -5.62 -2.88 29.93
C LEU A 457 -4.17 -3.29 30.26
N ASN A 458 -3.95 -4.54 30.65
CA ASN A 458 -2.63 -5.03 31.05
C ASN A 458 -1.78 -5.56 29.88
N PHE A 459 -2.28 -5.47 28.64
CA PHE A 459 -1.64 -6.00 27.44
C PHE A 459 -1.04 -4.91 26.54
N LEU A 460 -1.04 -3.66 27.02
CA LEU A 460 -0.42 -2.53 26.35
C LEU A 460 0.77 -2.00 27.14
N SER A 461 1.83 -1.65 26.42
CA SER A 461 2.95 -0.89 26.97
C SER A 461 3.05 0.48 26.31
N PHE A 462 3.41 1.50 27.07
CA PHE A 462 3.55 2.88 26.56
C PHE A 462 5.01 3.33 26.61
N THR A 463 5.45 3.99 25.55
CA THR A 463 6.76 4.64 25.50
C THR A 463 6.59 6.11 25.10
N PRO A 464 6.97 7.08 25.95
CA PRO A 464 7.49 6.90 27.31
C PRO A 464 6.47 6.29 28.28
N LYS A 465 6.96 5.69 29.38
CA LYS A 465 6.09 5.09 30.42
C LYS A 465 5.13 6.14 31.02
N PRO A 466 3.93 5.73 31.47
CA PRO A 466 2.97 6.62 32.11
C PRO A 466 3.55 7.34 33.32
N ILE A 467 3.15 8.60 33.54
CA ILE A 467 3.68 9.41 34.64
C ILE A 467 2.78 9.27 35.88
N PRO A 468 3.36 9.05 37.08
CA PRO A 468 2.58 9.05 38.30
C PRO A 468 1.81 10.34 38.57
N ASP A 469 0.62 10.17 39.13
CA ASP A 469 -0.14 11.26 39.71
C ASP A 469 0.61 11.75 40.97
N PRO A 470 0.87 13.05 41.15
CA PRO A 470 1.51 13.57 42.35
C PRO A 470 0.78 13.21 43.66
N GLN A 471 -0.50 12.83 43.60
CA GLN A 471 -1.33 12.48 44.74
C GLN A 471 -1.56 10.97 44.92
N GLN A 472 -1.12 10.12 43.99
CA GLN A 472 -1.26 8.66 44.08
C GLN A 472 0.10 7.96 43.94
N THR A 473 0.33 6.93 44.76
CA THR A 473 1.59 6.17 44.75
C THR A 473 1.64 5.08 43.67
N THR A 474 0.50 4.72 43.07
CA THR A 474 0.39 3.74 41.97
C THR A 474 -0.31 4.37 40.76
N VAL A 475 0.07 3.94 39.55
CA VAL A 475 -0.48 4.45 38.29
C VAL A 475 -1.10 3.27 37.56
N ALA A 476 -2.38 3.38 37.19
CA ALA A 476 -2.96 2.44 36.24
C ALA A 476 -2.18 2.55 34.91
N GLN A 477 -1.79 1.42 34.32
CA GLN A 477 -0.90 1.38 33.15
C GLN A 477 -1.44 2.15 31.94
N ASN A 478 -2.75 2.35 31.85
CA ASN A 478 -3.44 3.03 30.77
C ASN A 478 -3.86 4.48 31.08
N ARG A 479 -3.38 5.07 32.19
CA ARG A 479 -3.71 6.45 32.60
C ARG A 479 -2.49 7.33 32.67
N ASN A 480 -2.71 8.65 32.56
CA ASN A 480 -1.63 9.65 32.52
C ASN A 480 -0.64 9.37 31.38
N ILE A 481 -1.19 8.95 30.23
CA ILE A 481 -0.42 8.70 29.01
C ILE A 481 -0.02 10.03 28.40
N ARG A 482 1.23 10.15 27.95
CA ARG A 482 1.67 11.38 27.29
C ARG A 482 1.01 11.54 25.92
N PRO A 483 0.67 12.76 25.47
CA PRO A 483 0.12 12.97 24.13
C PRO A 483 1.06 12.52 23.01
N ASP A 484 2.37 12.45 23.25
CA ASP A 484 3.40 12.01 22.30
C ASP A 484 3.80 10.53 22.48
N ALA A 485 3.08 9.75 23.29
CA ALA A 485 3.42 8.36 23.56
C ALA A 485 3.10 7.45 22.37
N SER A 486 3.97 6.47 22.14
CA SER A 486 3.72 5.31 21.29
C SER A 486 3.23 4.13 22.13
N ILE A 487 2.39 3.27 21.54
CA ILE A 487 1.90 2.04 22.17
C ILE A 487 2.64 0.84 21.59
N ILE A 488 3.06 -0.09 22.44
CA ILE A 488 3.71 -1.34 22.07
C ILE A 488 2.75 -2.48 22.41
N VAL A 489 2.53 -3.35 21.43
CA VAL A 489 1.78 -4.60 21.56
C VAL A 489 2.71 -5.77 21.31
N ARG A 490 2.63 -6.80 22.15
CA ARG A 490 3.44 -8.02 22.03
C ARG A 490 2.58 -9.22 21.65
N PHE A 491 3.18 -10.13 20.89
CA PHE A 491 2.59 -11.35 20.38
C PHE A 491 3.42 -12.56 20.81
N THR A 492 2.77 -13.71 20.94
CA THR A 492 3.44 -14.98 21.28
C THR A 492 4.40 -15.47 20.19
N LYS A 493 4.27 -14.96 18.96
CA LYS A 493 5.11 -15.31 17.81
C LYS A 493 5.06 -14.25 16.69
N PRO A 494 5.96 -14.32 15.69
CA PRO A 494 6.04 -13.33 14.62
C PRO A 494 4.75 -13.17 13.81
N VAL A 495 4.32 -11.92 13.63
CA VAL A 495 3.18 -11.57 12.77
C VAL A 495 3.62 -11.10 11.38
N ASP A 496 2.80 -11.39 10.37
CA ASP A 496 3.06 -10.88 9.02
C ASP A 496 2.69 -9.39 8.95
N LEU A 497 3.73 -8.55 8.93
CA LEU A 497 3.61 -7.10 8.79
C LEU A 497 2.77 -6.66 7.58
N SER A 498 2.62 -7.49 6.53
CA SER A 498 1.75 -7.17 5.38
C SER A 498 0.25 -7.16 5.74
N THR A 499 -0.12 -7.78 6.86
CA THR A 499 -1.48 -7.83 7.41
C THR A 499 -1.73 -6.78 8.49
N VAL A 500 -0.68 -6.07 8.91
CA VAL A 500 -0.75 -5.04 9.94
C VAL A 500 -0.90 -3.67 9.26
N ARG A 501 -2.10 -3.09 9.38
CA ARG A 501 -2.50 -1.84 8.72
C ARG A 501 -2.97 -0.85 9.77
N PRO A 502 -2.45 0.38 9.79
CA PRO A 502 -2.73 1.33 10.87
C PRO A 502 -4.15 1.90 10.88
N LEU A 503 -4.88 1.75 9.78
CA LEU A 503 -6.26 2.23 9.66
C LEU A 503 -7.29 1.10 9.51
N ASP A 504 -6.84 -0.17 9.47
CA ASP A 504 -7.73 -1.32 9.31
C ASP A 504 -7.56 -2.42 10.37
N THR A 505 -6.34 -2.71 10.84
CA THR A 505 -6.08 -3.88 11.71
C THR A 505 -5.38 -3.57 13.04
N LEU A 506 -4.58 -2.51 13.11
CA LEU A 506 -3.99 -1.98 14.34
C LEU A 506 -4.27 -0.47 14.42
N MET A 507 -5.45 -0.10 14.91
CA MET A 507 -6.02 1.25 14.72
C MET A 507 -6.07 2.06 16.00
N PHE A 508 -5.68 3.33 15.95
CA PHE A 508 -6.06 4.28 16.99
C PHE A 508 -7.42 4.91 16.66
N HIS A 509 -8.29 5.03 17.65
CA HIS A 509 -9.61 5.61 17.47
C HIS A 509 -10.10 6.35 18.72
N THR A 510 -11.05 7.26 18.54
CA THR A 510 -11.75 7.99 19.61
C THR A 510 -12.97 7.25 20.20
N GLN A 511 -13.34 6.09 19.66
CA GLN A 511 -14.58 5.36 19.99
C GLN A 511 -14.28 3.89 20.25
N GLU A 512 -15.10 3.28 21.10
CA GLU A 512 -15.00 1.87 21.49
C GLU A 512 -15.77 0.95 20.56
N ASP A 513 -16.97 1.36 20.13
CA ASP A 513 -17.91 0.48 19.40
C ASP A 513 -17.30 0.04 18.07
N THR A 514 -16.94 -1.23 17.99
CA THR A 514 -16.28 -1.79 16.82
C THR A 514 -17.17 -1.90 15.61
N THR A 515 -18.50 -1.95 15.80
CA THR A 515 -19.44 -1.86 14.68
C THR A 515 -19.38 -0.48 14.03
N VAL A 516 -19.06 0.56 14.80
CA VAL A 516 -18.80 1.91 14.29
C VAL A 516 -17.41 2.01 13.70
N VAL A 517 -16.37 1.55 14.41
CA VAL A 517 -14.97 1.65 13.96
C VAL A 517 -14.73 0.96 12.61
N LEU A 518 -15.29 -0.24 12.41
CA LEU A 518 -15.14 -1.01 11.18
C LEU A 518 -16.11 -0.58 10.07
N ASP A 519 -17.11 0.27 10.37
CA ASP A 519 -17.98 0.84 9.35
C ASP A 519 -17.19 1.85 8.52
N PRO A 520 -17.16 1.71 7.19
CA PRO A 520 -16.34 2.55 6.30
C PRO A 520 -16.73 4.02 6.34
N LYS A 521 -17.97 4.35 6.77
CA LYS A 521 -18.50 5.71 6.82
C LYS A 521 -18.53 6.27 8.23
N LYS A 522 -18.94 5.48 9.22
CA LYS A 522 -19.05 5.96 10.62
C LYS A 522 -17.74 5.93 11.39
N GLY A 523 -16.83 5.01 11.05
CA GLY A 523 -15.54 4.86 11.74
C GLY A 523 -14.50 5.86 11.28
N THR A 524 -14.56 6.32 10.03
CA THR A 524 -13.51 7.14 9.42
C THR A 524 -13.22 8.46 10.17
N PRO A 525 -14.23 9.21 10.67
CA PRO A 525 -13.97 10.46 11.40
C PRO A 525 -13.16 10.30 12.70
N GLY A 526 -13.27 9.15 13.39
CA GLY A 526 -12.62 8.94 14.68
C GLY A 526 -11.22 8.34 14.60
N LEU A 527 -10.74 8.01 13.40
CA LEU A 527 -9.44 7.39 13.17
C LEU A 527 -8.29 8.35 13.45
N ILE A 528 -7.25 7.82 14.07
CA ILE A 528 -6.00 8.52 14.31
C ILE A 528 -4.90 7.70 13.64
N LEU A 529 -4.07 8.36 12.83
CA LEU A 529 -3.00 7.68 12.13
C LEU A 529 -1.94 7.19 13.13
N GLY A 530 -1.64 5.89 13.11
CA GLY A 530 -0.48 5.31 13.78
C GLY A 530 0.60 4.90 12.76
N GLN A 531 1.85 5.27 13.00
CA GLN A 531 2.98 4.69 12.27
C GLN A 531 3.42 3.41 12.98
N ILE A 532 3.50 2.31 12.22
CA ILE A 532 3.78 0.98 12.75
C ILE A 532 5.26 0.65 12.53
N PHE A 533 5.93 0.24 13.60
CA PHE A 533 7.31 -0.19 13.60
C PHE A 533 7.39 -1.59 14.22
N ASP A 534 8.27 -2.42 13.66
CA ASP A 534 8.76 -3.62 14.34
C ASP A 534 9.75 -3.16 15.42
N GLU A 535 9.39 -3.32 16.69
CA GLU A 535 10.08 -2.72 17.84
C GLU A 535 11.52 -3.21 17.96
N ASP A 536 11.72 -4.50 17.72
CA ASP A 536 12.99 -5.19 17.90
C ASP A 536 13.43 -6.00 16.67
N GLY A 537 12.67 -5.96 15.56
CA GLY A 537 12.98 -6.70 14.34
C GLY A 537 12.52 -8.17 14.35
N SER A 538 11.87 -8.60 15.43
CA SER A 538 11.39 -9.97 15.61
C SER A 538 9.97 -10.17 15.10
N GLN A 539 9.25 -9.10 14.74
CA GLN A 539 7.83 -9.12 14.37
C GLN A 539 6.92 -9.67 15.48
N THR A 540 7.41 -9.83 16.72
CA THR A 540 6.60 -10.21 17.89
C THR A 540 6.25 -9.01 18.76
N ALA A 541 6.87 -7.86 18.54
CA ALA A 541 6.58 -6.62 19.23
C ALA A 541 6.37 -5.50 18.22
N LEU A 542 5.17 -4.94 18.18
CA LEU A 542 4.83 -3.85 17.28
C LEU A 542 4.60 -2.57 18.05
N ARG A 543 5.31 -1.52 17.64
CA ARG A 543 5.08 -0.16 18.13
C ARG A 543 4.19 0.59 17.14
N SER A 544 3.09 1.15 17.63
CA SER A 544 2.27 2.12 16.91
C SER A 544 2.46 3.52 17.50
N SER A 545 2.84 4.49 16.67
CA SER A 545 3.15 5.86 17.11
C SER A 545 2.37 6.90 16.31
N PRO A 546 1.57 7.77 16.93
CA PRO A 546 0.91 8.87 16.23
C PRO A 546 1.94 9.95 15.85
N PRO A 547 2.13 10.29 14.57
CA PRO A 547 3.25 11.12 14.13
C PRO A 547 3.20 12.56 14.67
N VAL A 548 1.99 13.09 14.91
CA VAL A 548 1.76 14.42 15.51
C VAL A 548 1.24 14.36 16.95
N GLY A 549 1.22 13.16 17.56
CA GLY A 549 0.64 12.92 18.88
C GLY A 549 -0.90 12.86 18.89
N PHE A 550 -1.45 12.58 20.06
CA PHE A 550 -2.90 12.58 20.34
C PHE A 550 -3.41 13.98 20.65
N TYR A 551 -4.69 14.22 20.34
CA TYR A 551 -5.35 15.48 20.66
C TYR A 551 -5.44 15.69 22.19
N LEU A 552 -5.07 16.88 22.66
CA LEU A 552 -5.23 17.29 24.05
C LEU A 552 -5.51 18.80 24.13
N ASP A 553 -6.60 19.20 24.78
CA ASP A 553 -6.99 20.59 24.95
C ASP A 553 -7.52 20.89 26.36
N ASP A 554 -7.92 22.14 26.59
CA ASP A 554 -8.41 22.60 27.90
C ASP A 554 -9.79 22.03 28.26
N GLU A 555 -10.63 21.68 27.28
CA GLU A 555 -11.91 21.00 27.54
C GLU A 555 -11.68 19.63 28.18
N MET A 556 -10.72 18.84 27.68
CA MET A 556 -10.38 17.54 28.26
C MET A 556 -9.82 17.65 29.69
N ARG A 557 -9.23 18.79 30.07
CA ARG A 557 -8.68 19.03 31.42
C ARG A 557 -9.71 19.46 32.45
N LYS A 558 -10.94 19.76 32.04
CA LYS A 558 -12.01 20.09 33.00
C LYS A 558 -12.23 18.91 33.93
N PRO A 559 -12.39 19.11 35.25
CA PRO A 559 -12.61 18.02 36.20
C PRO A 559 -13.80 17.10 35.83
N ALA A 560 -14.85 17.65 35.23
CA ALA A 560 -16.01 16.89 34.76
C ALA A 560 -15.70 15.96 33.56
N ASN A 561 -14.58 16.18 32.88
CA ASN A 561 -14.23 15.56 31.60
C ASN A 561 -13.04 14.60 31.68
N LYS A 562 -12.39 14.46 32.86
CA LYS A 562 -11.16 13.66 33.05
C LYS A 562 -11.26 12.22 32.53
N ASP A 563 -12.46 11.63 32.59
CA ASP A 563 -12.73 10.25 32.14
C ASP A 563 -13.68 10.16 30.93
N LEU A 564 -14.14 11.31 30.37
CA LEU A 564 -15.13 11.32 29.29
C LEU A 564 -14.53 11.05 27.90
N PHE A 565 -13.23 11.22 27.73
CA PHE A 565 -12.57 11.16 26.41
C PHE A 565 -11.45 10.11 26.36
N PRO A 566 -11.74 8.81 26.54
CA PRO A 566 -10.77 7.75 26.32
C PRO A 566 -10.38 7.63 24.85
N TYR A 567 -9.12 7.30 24.59
CA TYR A 567 -8.67 6.80 23.30
C TYR A 567 -8.64 5.28 23.31
N TYR A 568 -8.70 4.68 22.12
CA TYR A 568 -8.72 3.24 21.95
C TYR A 568 -7.64 2.82 20.97
N LEU A 569 -6.91 1.77 21.32
CA LEU A 569 -6.21 0.95 20.34
C LEU A 569 -7.11 -0.24 20.00
N HIS A 570 -7.41 -0.45 18.73
CA HIS A 570 -8.20 -1.57 18.23
C HIS A 570 -7.31 -2.55 17.51
N LEU A 571 -7.42 -3.83 17.88
CA LEU A 571 -6.78 -4.93 17.16
C LEU A 571 -7.85 -5.79 16.49
N VAL A 572 -7.65 -6.05 15.21
CA VAL A 572 -8.54 -6.88 14.39
C VAL A 572 -7.82 -8.18 14.05
N GLY A 573 -8.44 -9.30 14.41
CA GLY A 573 -8.03 -10.65 14.04
C GLY A 573 -8.89 -11.23 12.93
N GLY A 574 -8.90 -12.56 12.81
CA GLY A 574 -9.68 -13.26 11.79
C GLY A 574 -9.15 -13.11 10.35
N PHE A 575 -10.00 -13.37 9.35
CA PHE A 575 -9.55 -13.46 7.95
C PHE A 575 -9.07 -12.15 7.34
N THR A 576 -9.53 -11.00 7.81
CA THR A 576 -9.13 -9.68 7.30
C THR A 576 -8.21 -8.93 8.27
N GLY A 577 -7.86 -9.56 9.40
CA GLY A 577 -7.05 -8.97 10.45
C GLY A 577 -5.58 -9.39 10.40
N ILE A 578 -4.89 -9.15 11.53
CA ILE A 578 -3.50 -9.53 11.77
C ILE A 578 -3.37 -11.06 11.70
N ARG A 579 -2.32 -11.54 11.03
CA ARG A 579 -2.00 -12.97 10.90
C ARG A 579 -0.54 -13.22 11.22
N ASP A 580 -0.20 -14.46 11.57
CA ASP A 580 1.19 -14.90 11.60
C ASP A 580 1.77 -15.11 10.19
N LEU A 581 3.06 -15.42 10.14
CA LEU A 581 3.76 -15.75 8.89
C LEU A 581 3.16 -16.98 8.17
N GLY A 582 2.58 -17.93 8.90
CA GLY A 582 1.87 -19.10 8.37
C GLY A 582 0.45 -18.79 7.87
N GLY A 583 -0.04 -17.57 8.04
CA GLY A 583 -1.38 -17.11 7.65
C GLY A 583 -2.49 -17.41 8.66
N LYS A 584 -2.17 -17.87 9.87
CA LYS A 584 -3.13 -18.08 10.96
C LYS A 584 -3.56 -16.74 11.56
N PRO A 585 -4.87 -16.51 11.76
CA PRO A 585 -5.36 -15.27 12.33
C PRO A 585 -4.98 -15.12 13.80
N LEU A 586 -4.78 -13.88 14.24
CA LEU A 586 -4.70 -13.51 15.66
C LEU A 586 -5.93 -14.01 16.41
N ASP A 587 -5.67 -14.71 17.52
CA ASP A 587 -6.67 -15.27 18.41
C ASP A 587 -6.66 -14.51 19.74
N PHE A 588 -7.87 -14.18 20.20
CA PHE A 588 -8.13 -13.49 21.46
C PHE A 588 -8.79 -14.42 22.49
N GLN A 589 -9.01 -15.69 22.15
CA GLN A 589 -9.57 -16.73 23.01
C GLN A 589 -10.99 -16.42 23.54
N PHE A 590 -11.79 -15.71 22.76
CA PHE A 590 -13.21 -15.52 23.08
C PHE A 590 -13.99 -16.84 22.92
N LEU A 591 -14.99 -17.06 23.79
CA LEU A 591 -15.95 -18.15 23.67
C LEU A 591 -16.81 -18.02 22.39
N ASP A 592 -17.09 -16.78 21.97
CA ASP A 592 -17.72 -16.51 20.67
C ASP A 592 -16.65 -16.41 19.56
N PRO A 593 -16.54 -17.42 18.68
CA PRO A 593 -15.55 -17.42 17.59
C PRO A 593 -15.81 -16.34 16.53
N ASN A 594 -16.94 -15.63 16.59
CA ASN A 594 -17.23 -14.47 15.74
C ASN A 594 -16.63 -13.18 16.28
N ARG A 595 -16.30 -13.12 17.59
CA ARG A 595 -15.63 -11.97 18.17
C ARG A 595 -14.15 -12.03 17.78
N ARG A 596 -13.79 -11.21 16.79
CA ARG A 596 -12.45 -11.19 16.16
C ARG A 596 -11.75 -9.86 16.36
N PHE A 597 -12.06 -9.17 17.44
CA PHE A 597 -11.53 -7.86 17.72
C PHE A 597 -11.43 -7.63 19.23
N VAL A 598 -10.51 -6.76 19.62
CA VAL A 598 -10.37 -6.26 20.99
C VAL A 598 -10.05 -4.77 20.95
N SER A 599 -10.56 -4.03 21.93
CA SER A 599 -10.40 -2.59 22.05
C SER A 599 -9.78 -2.28 23.41
N PHE A 600 -8.72 -1.47 23.40
CA PHE A 600 -7.93 -1.15 24.57
C PHE A 600 -8.07 0.33 24.92
N PRO A 601 -8.82 0.70 25.98
CA PRO A 601 -8.98 2.08 26.38
C PRO A 601 -7.76 2.65 27.11
N PHE A 602 -7.37 3.87 26.80
CA PHE A 602 -6.35 4.62 27.52
C PHE A 602 -6.67 6.12 27.62
N TYR A 603 -6.09 6.76 28.62
CA TYR A 603 -6.39 8.14 29.00
C TYR A 603 -5.11 8.98 29.03
N LEU A 604 -5.15 10.12 28.33
CA LEU A 604 -4.03 11.06 28.32
C LEU A 604 -3.87 11.75 29.68
N ASP A 605 -2.67 12.25 29.94
CA ASP A 605 -2.35 13.05 31.11
C ASP A 605 -2.97 14.46 31.01
N THR A 606 -4.03 14.66 31.76
CA THR A 606 -4.75 15.92 31.89
C THR A 606 -4.39 16.70 33.15
N ASN A 607 -3.39 16.25 33.91
CA ASN A 607 -3.07 16.83 35.21
C ASN A 607 -2.36 18.19 35.08
N LEU A 608 -2.57 19.02 36.10
CA LEU A 608 -1.91 20.32 36.25
C LEU A 608 -0.65 20.18 37.13
N GLN A 609 0.33 21.04 36.88
CA GLN A 609 1.47 21.25 37.76
C GLN A 609 1.06 22.03 39.02
N ALA A 610 1.98 22.13 39.99
CA ALA A 610 1.72 22.82 41.25
C ALA A 610 1.41 24.32 41.09
N ASP A 611 1.87 24.94 39.99
CA ASP A 611 1.59 26.33 39.63
C ASP A 611 0.26 26.52 38.88
N GLY A 612 -0.50 25.45 38.66
CA GLY A 612 -1.76 25.45 37.91
C GLY A 612 -1.61 25.40 36.39
N SER A 613 -0.38 25.39 35.86
CA SER A 613 -0.14 25.19 34.43
C SER A 613 -0.35 23.72 34.04
N PRO A 614 -0.78 23.41 32.81
CA PRO A 614 -0.90 22.02 32.37
C PRO A 614 0.49 21.38 32.27
N ARG A 615 0.60 20.11 32.66
CA ARG A 615 1.87 19.36 32.56
C ARG A 615 2.35 19.23 31.10
N PHE A 616 1.39 19.06 30.19
CA PHE A 616 1.63 19.05 28.75
C PHE A 616 0.84 20.19 28.09
N PRO A 617 1.44 20.95 27.16
CA PRO A 617 0.73 21.99 26.42
C PRO A 617 -0.40 21.39 25.57
N ASN A 618 -1.32 22.25 25.11
CA ASN A 618 -2.35 21.83 24.17
C ASN A 618 -1.71 21.25 22.90
N ASN A 619 -2.20 20.09 22.48
CA ASN A 619 -1.83 19.44 21.24
C ASN A 619 -3.08 19.31 20.38
N ILE A 620 -3.33 20.28 19.51
CA ILE A 620 -4.48 20.23 18.60
C ILE A 620 -4.04 19.47 17.35
N ALA A 621 -4.03 18.15 17.47
CA ALA A 621 -3.68 17.19 16.44
C ALA A 621 -4.94 16.62 15.78
N ILE A 622 -4.99 16.64 14.45
CA ILE A 622 -6.12 16.18 13.65
C ILE A 622 -5.64 15.17 12.63
N THR A 623 -6.41 14.10 12.39
CA THR A 623 -6.22 13.18 11.27
C THR A 623 -7.47 13.15 10.40
N VAL A 624 -7.27 13.32 9.09
CA VAL A 624 -8.29 13.07 8.08
C VAL A 624 -7.86 11.85 7.28
N ALA A 625 -8.46 10.70 7.61
CA ALA A 625 -8.17 9.41 6.98
C ALA A 625 -9.14 9.10 5.84
N ARG A 626 -8.68 8.30 4.89
CA ARG A 626 -9.45 7.64 3.84
C ARG A 626 -8.95 6.22 3.67
N ARG A 627 -9.80 5.23 3.94
CA ARG A 627 -9.49 3.78 3.88
C ARG A 627 -9.91 3.15 2.55
N PHE A 628 -10.70 3.86 1.75
CA PHE A 628 -11.21 3.39 0.45
C PHE A 628 -11.99 2.06 0.50
N LEU A 629 -12.53 1.74 1.67
CA LEU A 629 -13.42 0.60 1.91
C LEU A 629 -14.83 0.87 1.32
N ALA A 630 -15.20 2.14 1.19
CA ALA A 630 -16.37 2.59 0.45
C ALA A 630 -16.03 3.77 -0.48
N ARG A 631 -16.94 4.08 -1.41
CA ARG A 631 -16.82 5.30 -2.23
C ARG A 631 -17.15 6.57 -1.45
N ASP A 632 -17.95 6.43 -0.40
CA ASP A 632 -18.50 7.47 0.47
C ASP A 632 -18.10 7.10 1.90
N GLU A 633 -17.07 7.76 2.45
CA GLU A 633 -16.51 7.47 3.78
C GLU A 633 -16.69 8.61 4.79
N ASP A 634 -17.08 9.80 4.35
CA ASP A 634 -17.07 10.99 5.21
C ASP A 634 -18.40 11.36 5.87
N GLY A 635 -19.51 10.73 5.50
CA GLY A 635 -20.76 10.91 6.24
C GLY A 635 -21.74 11.94 5.67
N ASP A 636 -21.34 12.72 4.67
CA ASP A 636 -21.96 14.02 4.38
C ASP A 636 -23.38 13.93 3.79
N GLU A 637 -23.60 13.11 2.78
CA GLU A 637 -24.90 12.84 2.14
C GLU A 637 -25.08 11.36 1.78
N LYS A 638 -26.23 10.96 1.20
CA LYS A 638 -26.50 9.56 0.87
C LYS A 638 -26.18 9.33 -0.61
N ASN A 639 -25.13 8.53 -0.89
CA ASN A 639 -24.65 8.16 -2.22
C ASN A 639 -23.83 9.24 -2.95
N GLU A 640 -23.12 10.10 -2.22
CA GLU A 640 -22.14 11.00 -2.82
C GLU A 640 -20.76 10.35 -2.71
N ASP A 641 -20.05 10.18 -3.82
CA ASP A 641 -18.69 9.66 -3.79
C ASP A 641 -17.78 10.74 -3.16
N ASP A 642 -16.80 10.37 -2.32
CA ASP A 642 -15.83 11.28 -1.68
C ASP A 642 -14.86 11.93 -2.69
N ALA A 643 -14.75 11.32 -3.88
CA ALA A 643 -13.81 11.72 -4.90
C ALA A 643 -14.38 11.59 -6.31
N PHE A 644 -13.96 12.53 -7.15
CA PHE A 644 -14.25 12.59 -8.57
C PHE A 644 -13.01 12.20 -9.36
N GLY A 645 -13.11 11.23 -10.29
CA GLY A 645 -11.96 10.86 -11.11
C GLY A 645 -12.08 9.55 -11.86
N ALA A 646 -11.04 9.23 -12.63
CA ALA A 646 -10.94 8.03 -13.45
C ALA A 646 -10.32 6.87 -12.66
N ILE A 647 -10.98 6.45 -11.58
CA ILE A 647 -10.47 5.45 -10.63
C ILE A 647 -11.32 4.19 -10.60
N ILE A 648 -10.74 3.12 -10.07
CA ILE A 648 -11.43 1.87 -9.78
C ILE A 648 -11.25 1.55 -8.31
N TYR A 649 -12.36 1.31 -7.61
CA TYR A 649 -12.38 0.73 -6.27
C TYR A 649 -12.42 -0.79 -6.40
N LEU A 650 -11.42 -1.49 -5.86
CA LEU A 650 -11.34 -2.94 -5.91
C LEU A 650 -10.78 -3.47 -4.59
N ASN A 651 -11.56 -4.31 -3.89
CA ASN A 651 -11.15 -4.99 -2.66
C ASN A 651 -10.62 -4.04 -1.56
N GLY A 652 -11.26 -2.89 -1.36
CA GLY A 652 -10.82 -1.91 -0.35
C GLY A 652 -9.56 -1.13 -0.75
N THR A 653 -9.20 -1.14 -2.03
CA THR A 653 -8.11 -0.32 -2.57
C THR A 653 -8.62 0.52 -3.72
N ILE A 654 -7.98 1.65 -3.97
CA ILE A 654 -8.14 2.42 -5.20
C ILE A 654 -6.97 2.14 -6.13
N GLN A 655 -7.25 2.13 -7.42
CA GLN A 655 -6.25 2.09 -8.46
C GLN A 655 -6.62 3.07 -9.56
N GLY A 656 -5.61 3.60 -10.24
CA GLY A 656 -5.83 4.29 -11.51
C GLY A 656 -6.53 3.37 -12.51
N ARG A 657 -7.19 3.91 -13.53
CA ARG A 657 -7.71 3.08 -14.61
C ARG A 657 -6.55 2.28 -15.23
N PRO A 658 -6.70 0.96 -15.42
CA PRO A 658 -5.77 0.17 -16.20
C PRO A 658 -5.57 0.76 -17.59
N THR A 659 -4.36 0.57 -18.13
CA THR A 659 -4.03 1.08 -19.45
C THR A 659 -5.02 0.56 -20.48
N SER A 660 -5.62 1.47 -21.23
CA SER A 660 -6.51 1.14 -22.34
C SER A 660 -6.12 1.95 -23.58
N ARG A 661 -6.20 1.30 -24.73
CA ARG A 661 -6.11 1.93 -26.04
C ARG A 661 -7.49 1.96 -26.65
N VAL A 662 -7.90 3.13 -27.13
CA VAL A 662 -9.21 3.31 -27.77
C VAL A 662 -9.05 4.16 -29.02
N SER A 663 -9.69 3.74 -30.09
CA SER A 663 -9.78 4.50 -31.34
C SER A 663 -11.11 5.24 -31.38
N SER A 664 -11.06 6.56 -31.56
CA SER A 664 -12.23 7.42 -31.73
C SER A 664 -12.29 7.95 -33.16
N PHE A 665 -13.49 8.00 -33.72
CA PHE A 665 -13.71 8.31 -35.14
C PHE A 665 -14.52 9.60 -35.29
N VAL A 666 -14.05 10.48 -36.18
CA VAL A 666 -14.76 11.67 -36.65
C VAL A 666 -15.32 11.37 -38.04
N ASP A 667 -16.60 10.97 -38.11
CA ASP A 667 -17.28 10.63 -39.36
C ASP A 667 -18.82 10.77 -39.26
N ASP A 668 -19.56 10.35 -40.28
CA ASP A 668 -21.03 10.41 -40.33
C ASP A 668 -21.74 9.23 -39.63
N ARG A 669 -21.02 8.19 -39.19
CA ARG A 669 -21.60 6.92 -38.71
C ARG A 669 -21.39 6.64 -37.23
N ASN A 670 -20.24 7.02 -36.70
CA ASN A 670 -19.78 6.73 -35.34
C ASN A 670 -19.97 7.91 -34.39
N GLN A 671 -20.55 9.01 -34.88
CA GLN A 671 -21.07 10.10 -34.06
C GLN A 671 -22.45 9.71 -33.52
N LEU A 672 -22.53 9.38 -32.23
CA LEU A 672 -23.76 8.91 -31.59
C LEU A 672 -24.92 9.92 -31.76
N PRO A 673 -26.09 9.50 -32.28
CA PRO A 673 -27.30 10.29 -32.19
C PRO A 673 -27.96 10.03 -30.82
N SER A 674 -27.49 10.71 -29.78
CA SER A 674 -28.14 10.97 -28.48
C SER A 674 -27.13 10.87 -27.34
N PRO A 675 -27.00 11.89 -26.46
CA PRO A 675 -26.26 11.71 -25.23
C PRO A 675 -26.90 10.59 -24.39
N PRO A 676 -26.13 9.76 -23.66
CA PRO A 676 -26.68 8.98 -22.58
C PRO A 676 -27.41 9.91 -21.60
N ALA A 677 -28.62 9.52 -21.17
CA ALA A 677 -29.49 10.33 -20.32
C ALA A 677 -28.90 10.51 -18.89
N PRO A 678 -29.17 11.64 -18.20
CA PRO A 678 -30.01 12.76 -18.64
C PRO A 678 -29.27 13.75 -19.56
N PRO A 679 -30.01 14.43 -20.45
CA PRO A 679 -29.45 15.28 -21.49
C PRO A 679 -28.86 16.55 -20.87
N LEU A 680 -27.54 16.66 -20.86
CA LEU A 680 -26.91 17.97 -20.95
C LEU A 680 -27.30 18.52 -22.33
N SER A 681 -28.33 19.35 -22.40
CA SER A 681 -28.71 20.02 -23.64
C SER A 681 -27.54 20.92 -24.07
N TYR A 682 -26.74 20.44 -25.04
CA TYR A 682 -25.61 21.18 -25.64
C TYR A 682 -26.01 22.57 -26.11
N CYS A 683 -27.27 22.68 -26.52
CA CYS A 683 -27.88 23.80 -27.17
C CYS A 683 -29.14 24.19 -26.39
N GLY A 684 -29.39 25.50 -26.26
CA GLY A 684 -30.59 26.00 -25.61
C GLY A 684 -31.87 25.58 -26.34
N ALA A 685 -33.03 25.78 -25.73
CA ALA A 685 -34.33 25.36 -26.26
C ALA A 685 -34.69 25.88 -27.68
N SER A 686 -34.01 26.90 -28.19
CA SER A 686 -34.17 27.46 -29.55
C SER A 686 -33.01 27.12 -30.50
N GLN A 687 -32.20 26.13 -30.16
CA GLN A 687 -30.96 25.78 -30.85
C GLN A 687 -30.92 24.27 -31.12
N ALA A 688 -30.23 23.88 -32.18
CA ALA A 688 -29.99 22.48 -32.53
C ALA A 688 -28.48 22.20 -32.56
N ALA A 689 -28.09 20.97 -32.21
CA ALA A 689 -26.69 20.57 -32.27
C ALA A 689 -26.22 20.43 -33.72
N SER A 690 -25.07 21.03 -34.03
CA SER A 690 -24.30 20.81 -35.25
C SER A 690 -23.30 19.69 -34.98
N LEU A 691 -23.72 18.47 -35.32
CA LEU A 691 -22.84 17.30 -35.32
C LEU A 691 -21.94 17.37 -36.55
N THR A 692 -20.63 17.33 -36.34
CA THR A 692 -19.60 17.61 -37.34
C THR A 692 -19.58 16.63 -38.49
N GLY A 693 -20.09 15.42 -38.33
CA GLY A 693 -20.16 14.37 -39.33
C GLY A 693 -21.41 14.39 -40.20
N ALA A 694 -22.47 15.10 -39.80
CA ALA A 694 -23.83 14.91 -40.34
C ALA A 694 -24.02 15.32 -41.81
N THR A 695 -23.11 16.11 -42.40
CA THR A 695 -23.18 16.49 -43.82
C THR A 695 -21.85 16.23 -44.53
N PRO A 696 -21.61 15.00 -45.02
CA PRO A 696 -20.44 14.69 -45.83
C PRO A 696 -20.36 15.60 -47.05
N PHE A 697 -19.19 16.18 -47.31
CA PHE A 697 -18.98 16.97 -48.51
C PHE A 697 -18.73 16.04 -49.71
N GLY A 698 -19.45 16.28 -50.80
CA GLY A 698 -19.45 15.41 -51.98
C GLY A 698 -18.27 15.59 -52.94
N GLN A 699 -17.21 16.31 -52.55
CA GLN A 699 -16.02 16.53 -53.39
C GLN A 699 -14.73 16.30 -52.58
N PRO A 700 -13.67 15.76 -53.20
CA PRO A 700 -12.38 15.57 -52.55
C PRO A 700 -11.72 16.92 -52.23
N ILE A 701 -11.18 17.05 -51.03
CA ILE A 701 -10.38 18.22 -50.63
C ILE A 701 -8.92 17.84 -50.63
N GLN A 702 -8.10 18.50 -51.47
CA GLN A 702 -6.68 18.18 -51.57
C GLN A 702 -5.88 18.54 -50.30
N ASN A 703 -6.20 19.64 -49.63
CA ASN A 703 -5.46 20.08 -48.44
C ASN A 703 -5.79 19.19 -47.22
N PRO A 704 -4.83 18.92 -46.32
CA PRO A 704 -3.45 19.42 -46.28
C PRO A 704 -2.46 18.72 -47.24
N LEU A 705 -2.81 17.57 -47.83
CA LEU A 705 -1.94 16.76 -48.71
C LEU A 705 -1.76 17.39 -50.11
N ASN A 706 -1.12 18.56 -50.15
CA ASN A 706 -0.92 19.35 -51.35
C ASN A 706 0.56 19.31 -51.78
N PRO A 707 0.88 18.86 -53.00
CA PRO A 707 2.26 18.71 -53.47
C PRO A 707 2.99 20.06 -53.63
N LEU A 708 2.26 21.16 -53.72
CA LEU A 708 2.84 22.52 -53.75
C LEU A 708 3.00 23.13 -52.35
N GLY A 709 2.81 22.33 -51.30
CA GLY A 709 2.93 22.69 -49.90
C GLY A 709 1.68 23.32 -49.31
N ALA A 710 1.47 23.10 -48.03
CA ALA A 710 0.36 23.67 -47.26
C ALA A 710 0.69 23.73 -45.76
N ARG A 711 0.26 24.83 -45.12
CA ARG A 711 0.07 24.88 -43.67
C ARG A 711 -1.42 24.91 -43.36
N LEU A 712 -1.89 24.00 -42.51
CA LEU A 712 -3.32 23.91 -42.18
C LEU A 712 -3.50 23.64 -40.69
N GLN A 713 -4.31 24.48 -40.04
CA GLN A 713 -4.83 24.19 -38.71
C GLN A 713 -6.29 23.76 -38.79
N THR A 714 -6.61 22.68 -38.08
CA THR A 714 -7.97 22.20 -37.85
C THR A 714 -8.12 21.71 -36.42
N LEU A 715 -9.34 21.40 -35.99
CA LEU A 715 -9.62 20.95 -34.65
C LEU A 715 -10.73 19.91 -34.59
N TRP A 716 -10.73 19.13 -33.50
CA TRP A 716 -11.82 18.24 -33.13
C TRP A 716 -12.21 18.47 -31.68
N ARG A 717 -13.51 18.61 -31.43
CA ARG A 717 -14.09 18.69 -30.08
C ARG A 717 -14.27 17.28 -29.54
N GLU A 718 -14.52 17.18 -28.25
CA GLU A 718 -14.83 15.93 -27.58
C GLU A 718 -16.04 15.20 -28.19
N ILE A 719 -17.09 15.94 -28.54
CA ILE A 719 -18.30 15.39 -29.15
C ILE A 719 -18.04 14.84 -30.56
N ASP A 720 -17.08 15.42 -31.29
CA ASP A 720 -16.76 14.99 -32.65
C ASP A 720 -16.07 13.62 -32.67
N LEU A 721 -15.45 13.26 -31.53
CA LEU A 721 -14.74 12.01 -31.25
C LEU A 721 -15.55 11.05 -30.35
N SER A 722 -16.85 11.33 -30.16
CA SER A 722 -17.76 10.55 -29.30
C SER A 722 -17.27 10.39 -27.84
N LEU A 723 -16.52 11.36 -27.33
CA LEU A 723 -16.04 11.41 -25.95
C LEU A 723 -17.01 12.18 -25.06
N SER A 724 -17.15 11.72 -23.82
CA SER A 724 -17.96 12.42 -22.83
C SER A 724 -17.29 13.72 -22.36
N ARG A 725 -18.16 14.67 -22.03
CA ARG A 725 -17.78 15.93 -21.38
C ARG A 725 -17.54 15.78 -19.87
N THR A 726 -18.24 14.85 -19.25
CA THR A 726 -18.31 14.72 -17.79
C THR A 726 -17.72 13.44 -17.27
N ASN A 727 -17.54 12.43 -18.13
CA ASN A 727 -16.99 11.16 -17.70
C ASN A 727 -15.47 11.28 -17.50
N PRO A 728 -14.94 11.13 -16.27
CA PRO A 728 -13.49 11.18 -16.04
C PRO A 728 -12.69 10.16 -16.85
N PHE A 729 -13.33 9.07 -17.24
CA PHE A 729 -12.72 8.04 -18.08
C PHE A 729 -12.23 8.60 -19.43
N ASP A 730 -12.83 9.68 -19.93
CA ASP A 730 -12.53 10.31 -21.23
C ASP A 730 -11.61 11.55 -21.10
N PHE A 731 -10.95 11.72 -19.95
CA PHE A 731 -9.97 12.79 -19.72
C PHE A 731 -8.53 12.25 -19.75
N ASN A 732 -7.52 13.12 -19.72
CA ASN A 732 -6.10 12.74 -19.67
C ASN A 732 -5.69 11.69 -20.71
N LEU A 733 -6.09 11.90 -21.97
CA LEU A 733 -5.88 10.95 -23.05
C LEU A 733 -4.59 11.30 -23.79
N ASP A 734 -3.58 10.43 -23.75
CA ASP A 734 -2.40 10.59 -24.59
C ASP A 734 -2.80 10.35 -26.05
N VAL A 735 -2.55 11.30 -26.94
CA VAL A 735 -2.72 11.10 -28.38
C VAL A 735 -1.56 10.25 -28.90
N GLU A 736 -1.84 8.99 -29.25
CA GLU A 736 -0.81 8.02 -29.67
C GLU A 736 -0.65 8.00 -31.19
N ARG A 737 -1.75 8.17 -31.95
CA ARG A 737 -1.73 8.18 -33.41
C ARG A 737 -2.94 8.91 -33.99
N ILE A 738 -2.80 9.45 -35.20
CA ILE A 738 -3.89 9.99 -36.00
C ILE A 738 -3.91 9.32 -37.38
N TRP A 739 -5.11 9.05 -37.86
CA TRP A 739 -5.41 8.53 -39.18
C TRP A 739 -6.29 9.51 -39.93
N TRP A 740 -6.12 9.57 -41.24
CA TRP A 740 -6.89 10.46 -42.11
C TRP A 740 -7.85 9.68 -42.99
N ALA A 741 -9.00 10.27 -43.31
CA ALA A 741 -9.98 9.63 -44.18
C ALA A 741 -9.82 10.08 -45.64
N PRO A 742 -9.46 9.20 -46.58
CA PRO A 742 -9.54 9.51 -48.01
C PRO A 742 -10.99 9.72 -48.46
N PHE A 743 -11.17 10.51 -49.50
CA PHE A 743 -12.48 10.85 -50.06
C PHE A 743 -13.28 9.60 -50.44
N GLN A 744 -14.52 9.54 -49.94
CA GLN A 744 -15.36 8.34 -50.02
C GLN A 744 -16.87 8.63 -50.05
N ALA A 745 -17.30 9.89 -50.10
CA ALA A 745 -18.71 10.29 -49.99
C ALA A 745 -19.66 9.79 -51.10
N THR A 746 -19.18 9.03 -52.09
CA THR A 746 -20.03 8.43 -53.13
C THR A 746 -19.67 6.96 -53.34
N ALA A 747 -20.65 6.14 -53.72
CA ALA A 747 -20.43 4.72 -54.07
C ALA A 747 -19.42 4.53 -55.24
N ASN A 748 -19.14 5.61 -55.99
CA ASN A 748 -18.20 5.64 -57.10
C ASN A 748 -16.90 6.42 -56.77
N ALA A 749 -16.63 6.70 -55.49
CA ALA A 749 -15.41 7.40 -55.11
C ALA A 749 -14.18 6.62 -55.61
N PRO A 750 -13.18 7.30 -56.19
CA PRO A 750 -11.98 6.64 -56.68
C PRO A 750 -11.27 5.90 -55.54
N ARG A 751 -10.66 4.76 -55.84
CA ARG A 751 -9.81 4.07 -54.87
C ARG A 751 -8.64 4.98 -54.51
N THR A 752 -8.12 4.83 -53.29
CA THR A 752 -6.89 5.54 -52.91
C THR A 752 -5.80 5.08 -53.86
N GLU A 753 -5.14 6.05 -54.50
CA GLU A 753 -4.03 5.80 -55.40
C GLU A 753 -2.71 5.84 -54.63
N PHE A 754 -1.69 5.20 -55.19
CA PHE A 754 -0.35 5.27 -54.60
C PHE A 754 0.20 6.69 -54.73
N ASP A 755 0.64 7.26 -53.61
CA ASP A 755 1.25 8.58 -53.54
C ASP A 755 2.27 8.57 -52.40
N ILE A 756 3.29 9.39 -52.48
CA ILE A 756 4.30 9.64 -51.46
C ILE A 756 4.28 11.15 -51.17
N PHE A 757 4.74 11.58 -50.02
CA PHE A 757 5.08 12.97 -49.77
C PHE A 757 6.42 12.94 -49.05
N ASP A 758 7.36 13.76 -49.51
CA ASP A 758 8.74 13.74 -49.05
C ASP A 758 8.89 14.21 -47.59
N ARG A 759 8.16 15.26 -47.20
CA ARG A 759 8.34 15.91 -45.91
C ARG A 759 7.03 16.45 -45.33
N LEU A 760 6.61 15.86 -44.22
CA LEU A 760 5.50 16.32 -43.39
C LEU A 760 5.95 16.51 -41.94
N THR A 761 5.37 17.51 -41.30
CA THR A 761 5.46 17.74 -39.86
C THR A 761 4.05 17.95 -39.29
N LEU A 762 3.80 17.42 -38.10
CA LEU A 762 2.52 17.56 -37.40
C LEU A 762 2.75 18.08 -35.98
N TYR A 763 2.07 19.16 -35.64
CA TYR A 763 2.01 19.66 -34.28
C TYR A 763 0.61 19.47 -33.69
N LEU A 764 0.56 19.14 -32.41
CA LEU A 764 -0.66 18.98 -31.63
C LEU A 764 -0.68 19.98 -30.47
N GLY A 765 -1.87 20.45 -30.10
CA GLY A 765 -2.04 21.27 -28.91
C GLY A 765 -3.49 21.38 -28.47
N HIS A 766 -3.72 22.14 -27.40
CA HIS A 766 -5.06 22.56 -27.02
C HIS A 766 -5.43 23.82 -27.83
N SER A 767 -6.64 23.87 -28.37
CA SER A 767 -7.10 25.04 -29.11
C SER A 767 -7.53 26.17 -28.17
N GLU A 768 -7.10 27.39 -28.46
CA GLU A 768 -7.65 28.62 -27.86
C GLU A 768 -9.11 28.85 -28.27
N ARG A 769 -9.58 28.20 -29.33
CA ARG A 769 -10.90 28.44 -29.93
C ARG A 769 -11.78 27.22 -29.78
N ARG A 770 -13.07 27.45 -29.62
CA ARG A 770 -14.06 26.38 -29.51
C ARG A 770 -15.25 26.67 -30.42
N PRO A 771 -15.24 26.20 -31.68
CA PRO A 771 -16.36 26.38 -32.58
C PRO A 771 -17.69 25.92 -31.97
N SER A 772 -18.70 26.78 -32.05
CA SER A 772 -20.02 26.55 -31.48
C SER A 772 -20.60 25.20 -31.94
N PRO A 773 -21.04 24.34 -31.00
CA PRO A 773 -21.77 23.11 -31.33
C PRO A 773 -23.23 23.35 -31.67
N CYS A 774 -23.70 24.60 -31.72
CA CYS A 774 -25.10 24.90 -31.83
C CYS A 774 -25.38 25.84 -32.99
N VAL A 775 -26.47 25.54 -33.69
CA VAL A 775 -27.07 26.39 -34.71
C VAL A 775 -28.45 26.86 -34.23
N GLY A 776 -28.86 28.06 -34.63
CA GLY A 776 -30.18 28.58 -34.29
C GLY A 776 -31.29 27.88 -35.07
N VAL A 777 -32.40 27.54 -34.42
CA VAL A 777 -33.64 27.12 -35.10
C VAL A 777 -34.48 28.38 -35.33
N PRO A 778 -34.79 28.84 -36.56
CA PRO A 778 -34.69 28.18 -37.88
C PRO A 778 -33.52 28.65 -38.78
N SER A 779 -32.69 29.60 -38.33
CA SER A 779 -31.66 30.22 -39.19
C SER A 779 -30.62 29.22 -39.72
N SER A 780 -30.44 28.10 -39.01
CA SER A 780 -29.37 27.12 -39.21
C SER A 780 -27.97 27.73 -39.12
N LEU A 781 -27.86 29.02 -38.79
CA LEU A 781 -26.59 29.72 -38.60
C LEU A 781 -26.02 29.39 -37.23
N ALA A 782 -24.70 29.34 -37.14
CA ALA A 782 -24.03 29.15 -35.87
C ALA A 782 -24.42 30.22 -34.85
N VAL A 783 -24.67 29.79 -33.61
CA VAL A 783 -25.01 30.68 -32.50
C VAL A 783 -23.86 31.65 -32.21
N PHE A 784 -22.61 31.18 -32.34
CA PHE A 784 -21.42 31.99 -32.15
C PHE A 784 -20.49 31.94 -33.38
N PRO A 785 -20.72 32.80 -34.39
CA PRO A 785 -19.95 32.76 -35.64
C PRO A 785 -18.45 33.08 -35.44
N SER A 786 -18.10 33.88 -34.43
CA SER A 786 -16.71 34.26 -34.12
C SER A 786 -15.96 33.26 -33.22
N SER A 787 -16.58 32.14 -32.86
CA SER A 787 -16.00 31.12 -31.95
C SER A 787 -14.93 30.24 -32.59
N GLY A 788 -14.73 30.36 -33.90
CA GLY A 788 -13.82 29.52 -34.68
C GLY A 788 -12.36 29.97 -34.71
N LEU A 789 -11.56 29.22 -35.45
CA LEU A 789 -10.14 29.49 -35.68
C LEU A 789 -9.92 30.87 -36.31
N ASN A 790 -8.86 31.53 -35.84
CA ASN A 790 -8.39 32.82 -36.31
C ASN A 790 -7.41 32.66 -37.48
N ARG A 791 -7.30 33.70 -38.31
CA ARG A 791 -6.37 33.78 -39.42
C ARG A 791 -4.92 33.60 -38.99
N GLU A 792 -4.53 34.12 -37.83
CA GLU A 792 -3.15 33.95 -37.34
C GLU A 792 -2.98 32.59 -36.64
N PHE A 793 -2.17 31.71 -37.23
CA PHE A 793 -1.95 30.36 -36.72
C PHE A 793 -1.48 30.34 -35.25
N PHE A 794 -0.67 31.34 -34.88
CA PHE A 794 -0.15 31.50 -33.53
C PHE A 794 -1.25 31.69 -32.48
N HIS A 795 -2.33 32.40 -32.81
CA HIS A 795 -3.40 32.75 -31.87
C HIS A 795 -4.47 31.67 -31.69
N ASN A 796 -4.29 30.52 -32.35
CA ASN A 796 -5.18 29.37 -32.21
C ASN A 796 -4.73 28.37 -31.16
N TYR A 797 -3.50 28.48 -30.66
CA TYR A 797 -3.00 27.70 -29.52
C TYR A 797 -3.41 28.34 -28.19
N LEU A 798 -3.82 27.49 -27.25
CA LEU A 798 -4.22 27.83 -25.88
C LEU A 798 -3.20 28.74 -25.19
N ARG A 799 -3.66 29.84 -24.59
CA ARG A 799 -2.82 30.77 -23.83
C ARG A 799 -3.59 31.49 -22.74
N ASP A 800 -2.87 31.91 -21.70
CA ASP A 800 -3.36 32.90 -20.75
C ASP A 800 -2.70 34.26 -21.02
N LEU A 801 -3.49 35.33 -20.95
CA LEU A 801 -3.03 36.71 -21.08
C LEU A 801 -2.55 37.25 -19.73
N LYS A 802 -1.70 38.28 -19.74
CA LYS A 802 -1.34 39.03 -18.52
C LYS A 802 -2.57 39.75 -17.95
N ASP A 803 -2.61 39.97 -16.65
CA ASP A 803 -3.72 40.65 -15.96
C ASP A 803 -3.97 42.08 -16.49
N ASP A 804 -2.92 42.73 -17.01
CA ASP A 804 -2.94 44.07 -17.60
C ASP A 804 -3.09 44.08 -19.14
N ALA A 805 -3.35 42.93 -19.76
CA ALA A 805 -3.47 42.82 -21.20
C ALA A 805 -4.62 43.68 -21.74
N SER A 806 -4.29 44.58 -22.67
CA SER A 806 -5.25 45.44 -23.36
C SER A 806 -5.64 44.90 -24.74
N SER A 807 -4.95 43.88 -25.24
CA SER A 807 -5.20 43.22 -26.52
C SER A 807 -4.89 41.72 -26.45
N GLN A 808 -5.88 40.89 -26.78
CA GLN A 808 -5.74 39.43 -26.88
C GLN A 808 -4.87 38.94 -28.05
N PHE A 809 -4.50 39.85 -28.95
CA PHE A 809 -3.70 39.57 -30.14
C PHE A 809 -2.24 40.04 -30.00
N SER A 810 -1.90 40.74 -28.91
CA SER A 810 -0.50 41.12 -28.67
C SER A 810 0.28 39.95 -28.08
N ARG A 811 1.37 39.55 -28.72
CA ARG A 811 2.26 38.48 -28.23
C ARG A 811 2.94 38.87 -26.91
N ASP A 812 3.29 40.14 -26.76
CA ASP A 812 3.98 40.67 -25.57
C ASP A 812 3.06 40.71 -24.33
N GLN A 813 1.75 40.56 -24.53
CA GLN A 813 0.73 40.52 -23.48
C GLN A 813 0.31 39.10 -23.10
N ILE A 814 0.99 38.07 -23.62
CA ILE A 814 0.81 36.68 -23.20
C ILE A 814 1.60 36.45 -21.92
N ALA A 815 0.95 35.88 -20.91
CA ALA A 815 1.61 35.47 -19.67
C ALA A 815 2.20 34.07 -19.81
N VAL A 816 1.37 33.11 -20.24
CA VAL A 816 1.74 31.70 -20.35
C VAL A 816 1.11 31.10 -21.60
N ARG A 817 1.87 30.26 -22.30
CA ARG A 817 1.40 29.47 -23.44
C ARG A 817 2.20 28.16 -23.50
N PRO A 818 1.56 26.98 -23.49
CA PRO A 818 2.24 25.72 -23.72
C PRO A 818 2.80 25.67 -25.14
N ASP A 819 3.98 25.10 -25.29
CA ASP A 819 4.50 24.82 -26.62
C ASP A 819 3.70 23.71 -27.30
N PRO A 820 3.47 23.80 -28.62
CA PRO A 820 2.86 22.71 -29.37
C PRO A 820 3.71 21.45 -29.30
N VAL A 821 3.08 20.30 -29.08
CA VAL A 821 3.76 19.00 -29.07
C VAL A 821 4.02 18.58 -30.52
N VAL A 822 5.27 18.23 -30.82
CA VAL A 822 5.65 17.70 -32.13
C VAL A 822 5.25 16.23 -32.19
N ALA A 823 4.18 15.91 -32.93
CA ALA A 823 3.78 14.52 -33.12
C ALA A 823 4.79 13.80 -34.00
N PHE A 824 5.19 14.39 -35.12
CA PHE A 824 6.32 13.93 -35.92
C PHE A 824 6.91 15.09 -36.72
N LYS A 825 8.22 15.04 -36.97
CA LYS A 825 8.93 16.06 -37.74
C LYS A 825 9.61 15.51 -38.98
N ASP A 826 9.43 16.22 -40.09
CA ASP A 826 10.09 16.00 -41.39
C ASP A 826 10.06 14.54 -41.85
N LYS A 827 8.91 13.88 -41.68
CA LYS A 827 8.69 12.48 -42.07
C LYS A 827 8.09 12.37 -43.46
N SER A 828 8.46 11.35 -44.21
CA SER A 828 7.76 11.00 -45.44
C SER A 828 6.43 10.30 -45.13
N LEU A 829 5.42 10.53 -45.96
CA LEU A 829 4.14 9.81 -45.90
C LEU A 829 4.01 8.99 -47.18
N THR A 830 3.90 7.67 -47.06
CA THR A 830 3.57 6.78 -48.18
C THR A 830 2.11 6.37 -48.07
N ILE A 831 1.34 6.62 -49.12
CA ILE A 831 -0.09 6.34 -49.22
C ILE A 831 -0.28 5.09 -50.05
N ARG A 832 -0.84 4.05 -49.43
CA ARG A 832 -1.18 2.77 -50.07
C ARG A 832 -2.57 2.35 -49.67
N ASN A 833 -3.35 1.85 -50.63
CA ASN A 833 -4.71 1.42 -50.33
C ASN A 833 -4.73 0.19 -49.40
N GLU A 834 -3.70 -0.67 -49.43
CA GLU A 834 -3.58 -1.82 -48.52
C GLU A 834 -3.36 -1.46 -47.05
N ASP A 835 -2.90 -0.24 -46.73
CA ASP A 835 -2.72 0.23 -45.35
C ASP A 835 -4.04 0.73 -44.71
N SER A 836 -5.16 0.58 -45.43
CA SER A 836 -6.48 1.03 -45.00
C SER A 836 -7.00 0.25 -43.80
N VAL A 837 -7.42 0.97 -42.78
CA VAL A 837 -8.24 0.45 -41.67
C VAL A 837 -9.66 0.96 -41.81
N PHE A 838 -10.62 0.18 -41.31
CA PHE A 838 -12.04 0.55 -41.33
C PHE A 838 -12.53 0.83 -39.93
N GLU A 839 -13.46 1.76 -39.81
CA GLU A 839 -14.22 1.96 -38.57
C GLU A 839 -15.12 0.74 -38.26
N PRO A 840 -15.68 0.62 -37.04
CA PRO A 840 -16.36 -0.58 -36.57
C PRO A 840 -17.53 -1.09 -37.45
N THR A 841 -18.21 -0.23 -38.20
CA THR A 841 -19.28 -0.60 -39.13
C THR A 841 -18.77 -1.12 -40.48
N GLY A 842 -17.47 -1.01 -40.75
CA GLY A 842 -16.82 -1.51 -41.96
C GLY A 842 -17.08 -0.68 -43.23
N VAL A 843 -17.61 0.54 -43.08
CA VAL A 843 -18.02 1.41 -44.18
C VAL A 843 -16.96 2.45 -44.49
N ASN A 844 -16.55 3.24 -43.50
CA ASN A 844 -15.60 4.33 -43.72
C ASN A 844 -14.15 3.83 -43.58
N ARG A 845 -13.30 4.22 -44.54
CA ARG A 845 -11.88 3.93 -44.61
C ARG A 845 -11.05 5.05 -43.99
N PHE A 846 -9.96 4.68 -43.33
CA PHE A 846 -8.94 5.55 -42.77
C PHE A 846 -7.54 5.02 -43.11
N LEU A 847 -6.58 5.94 -43.27
CA LEU A 847 -5.19 5.66 -43.60
C LEU A 847 -4.25 6.29 -42.57
N PRO A 848 -3.14 5.63 -42.21
CA PRO A 848 -2.28 6.11 -41.15
C PRO A 848 -1.51 7.35 -41.58
N LEU A 849 -1.34 8.29 -40.65
CA LEU A 849 -0.25 9.25 -40.72
C LEU A 849 1.06 8.60 -40.20
N PRO A 850 2.23 9.25 -40.41
CA PRO A 850 3.49 8.78 -39.84
C PRO A 850 3.38 8.55 -38.33
N GLU A 851 4.15 7.58 -37.83
CA GLU A 851 4.19 7.26 -36.40
C GLU A 851 4.70 8.44 -35.58
N PHE A 852 4.13 8.60 -34.39
CA PHE A 852 4.49 9.70 -33.51
C PHE A 852 5.86 9.46 -32.86
N GLU A 853 6.55 10.55 -32.57
CA GLU A 853 7.71 10.58 -31.69
C GLU A 853 7.29 10.25 -30.25
N LYS A 854 8.26 9.94 -29.38
CA LYS A 854 7.95 9.44 -28.01
C LYS A 854 7.15 10.43 -27.16
N GLU A 855 7.29 11.74 -27.41
CA GLU A 855 6.53 12.76 -26.70
C GLU A 855 5.09 12.79 -27.20
N ARG A 856 4.13 12.56 -26.29
CA ARG A 856 2.71 12.53 -26.58
C ARG A 856 2.01 13.73 -25.95
N LEU A 857 1.05 14.32 -26.67
CA LEU A 857 0.15 15.29 -26.09
C LEU A 857 -0.84 14.55 -25.18
N VAL A 858 -0.86 14.88 -23.89
CA VAL A 858 -2.01 14.58 -23.03
C VAL A 858 -3.10 15.58 -23.39
N TRP A 859 -4.12 15.13 -24.11
CA TRP A 859 -5.30 15.94 -24.36
C TRP A 859 -6.31 15.78 -23.21
N ARG A 860 -7.07 16.86 -22.95
CA ARG A 860 -8.03 16.94 -21.85
C ARG A 860 -7.34 16.73 -20.49
N ASP A 861 -6.17 17.33 -20.30
CA ASP A 861 -5.35 17.19 -19.09
C ASP A 861 -5.98 17.97 -17.91
N GLU A 862 -6.47 17.24 -16.90
CA GLU A 862 -7.05 17.79 -15.66
C GLU A 862 -6.04 18.59 -14.84
N ARG A 863 -4.75 18.44 -15.11
CA ARG A 863 -3.68 19.17 -14.41
C ARG A 863 -3.41 20.53 -15.04
N LEU A 864 -3.82 20.75 -16.29
CA LEU A 864 -3.57 21.98 -17.01
C LEU A 864 -4.65 23.03 -16.70
N THR A 865 -4.30 24.04 -15.92
CA THR A 865 -5.25 25.06 -15.43
C THR A 865 -5.50 26.23 -16.38
N LEU A 866 -4.90 26.20 -17.58
CA LEU A 866 -5.07 27.24 -18.59
C LEU A 866 -6.49 27.24 -19.15
N THR A 867 -6.94 28.41 -19.61
CA THR A 867 -8.29 28.60 -20.13
C THR A 867 -8.29 29.14 -21.55
N GLY A 868 -9.30 28.78 -22.34
CA GLY A 868 -9.48 29.24 -23.72
C GLY A 868 -10.93 29.20 -24.12
N GLY A 869 -11.25 29.40 -25.39
CA GLY A 869 -12.61 29.34 -25.95
C GLY A 869 -13.29 30.71 -26.15
N GLY A 870 -12.65 31.81 -25.74
CA GLY A 870 -13.21 33.16 -25.78
C GLY A 870 -13.34 33.79 -27.18
N GLN A 871 -14.29 34.76 -27.29
CA GLN A 871 -14.73 35.62 -28.43
C GLN A 871 -15.95 35.17 -29.26
N GLY A 872 -16.87 34.38 -28.71
CA GLY A 872 -18.29 34.46 -29.07
C GLY A 872 -18.99 35.40 -28.08
N LEU A 873 -19.91 36.26 -28.50
CA LEU A 873 -20.67 37.13 -27.59
C LEU A 873 -21.45 36.28 -26.56
N ASN A 874 -20.90 36.11 -25.35
CA ASN A 874 -21.42 35.48 -24.13
C ASN A 874 -21.98 34.04 -24.23
N ARG A 875 -21.49 33.18 -23.31
CA ARG A 875 -21.99 31.83 -22.90
C ARG A 875 -21.39 30.62 -23.63
N ILE A 876 -20.38 29.98 -23.01
CA ILE A 876 -20.10 28.54 -23.22
C ILE A 876 -20.49 27.80 -21.94
N LEU A 877 -21.36 26.80 -22.04
CA LEU A 877 -21.79 26.01 -20.88
C LEU A 877 -20.66 25.11 -20.37
N SER A 878 -20.34 25.21 -19.08
CA SER A 878 -19.47 24.26 -18.37
C SER A 878 -19.97 22.82 -18.60
N PRO A 879 -19.06 21.86 -18.87
CA PRO A 879 -19.44 20.47 -19.08
C PRO A 879 -20.12 19.82 -17.87
N PHE A 880 -19.85 20.27 -16.64
CA PHE A 880 -20.29 19.58 -15.41
C PHE A 880 -21.57 20.10 -14.76
N ARG A 881 -22.31 21.01 -15.41
CA ARG A 881 -23.59 21.47 -14.85
C ARG A 881 -24.79 20.91 -15.61
N ALA A 882 -25.26 19.74 -15.16
CA ALA A 882 -26.69 19.47 -15.13
C ALA A 882 -27.27 20.17 -13.90
N SER A 883 -28.48 20.71 -14.01
CA SER A 883 -29.14 21.48 -12.95
C SER A 883 -29.17 20.69 -11.62
N PHE A 884 -28.62 21.25 -10.55
CA PHE A 884 -28.83 20.74 -9.20
C PHE A 884 -30.27 21.03 -8.78
N GLY A 885 -31.06 19.97 -8.59
CA GLY A 885 -32.29 19.96 -7.81
C GLY A 885 -33.59 20.41 -8.51
N ASP A 886 -34.58 19.52 -8.48
CA ASP A 886 -35.98 19.66 -8.91
C ASP A 886 -36.79 20.79 -8.22
N ALA A 887 -36.16 21.72 -7.50
CA ALA A 887 -36.86 22.76 -6.73
C ALA A 887 -37.17 24.05 -7.53
N TRP A 888 -36.70 24.15 -8.78
CA TRP A 888 -36.89 25.36 -9.58
C TRP A 888 -37.27 25.09 -11.04
N GLU A 889 -38.32 24.28 -11.26
CA GLU A 889 -38.99 24.16 -12.57
C GLU A 889 -39.48 25.51 -13.14
N GLY A 890 -39.46 26.58 -12.34
CA GLY A 890 -39.74 27.96 -12.78
C GLY A 890 -38.51 28.87 -12.96
N ALA A 891 -37.30 28.47 -12.55
CA ALA A 891 -36.10 29.26 -12.81
C ALA A 891 -35.72 29.07 -14.26
N ARG A 892 -36.26 29.96 -15.11
CA ARG A 892 -35.75 30.27 -16.44
C ARG A 892 -34.24 30.05 -16.40
N TRP A 893 -33.75 29.15 -17.25
CA TRP A 893 -32.35 29.03 -17.68
C TRP A 893 -31.73 30.41 -17.70
N SER A 894 -31.19 30.87 -16.56
CA SER A 894 -30.68 32.23 -16.46
C SER A 894 -29.29 32.09 -17.02
N PRO A 895 -29.09 32.47 -18.28
CA PRO A 895 -27.93 32.00 -18.99
C PRO A 895 -26.79 32.88 -18.48
N ILE A 896 -25.90 32.26 -17.72
CA ILE A 896 -24.84 32.95 -16.98
C ILE A 896 -23.95 33.65 -18.01
N ASN A 897 -23.72 34.95 -17.83
CA ASN A 897 -22.85 35.74 -18.69
C ASN A 897 -21.38 35.39 -18.39
N GLU A 898 -20.96 34.20 -18.81
CA GLU A 898 -19.56 33.79 -18.88
C GLU A 898 -18.99 34.28 -20.21
N ASP A 899 -17.79 34.87 -20.23
CA ASP A 899 -17.11 35.36 -21.44
C ASP A 899 -16.65 34.25 -22.40
N GLY A 900 -17.12 33.02 -22.17
CA GLY A 900 -16.84 31.86 -23.00
C GLY A 900 -15.47 31.24 -22.80
N GLN A 901 -14.73 31.62 -21.75
CA GLN A 901 -13.47 30.94 -21.39
C GLN A 901 -13.77 29.68 -20.55
N VAL A 902 -13.28 28.53 -21.01
CA VAL A 902 -13.38 27.21 -20.36
C VAL A 902 -11.98 26.63 -20.14
N GLY A 903 -11.85 25.78 -19.12
CA GLY A 903 -10.60 25.07 -18.84
C GLY A 903 -10.16 24.17 -20.00
N SER A 904 -8.85 23.92 -20.08
CA SER A 904 -8.19 23.10 -21.11
C SER A 904 -8.86 21.75 -21.38
N ILE A 905 -9.41 21.13 -20.33
CA ILE A 905 -10.16 19.88 -20.39
C ILE A 905 -11.33 19.91 -21.38
N ALA A 906 -11.92 21.09 -21.59
CA ALA A 906 -13.06 21.28 -22.47
C ALA A 906 -12.66 21.87 -23.82
N LEU A 907 -11.37 22.08 -24.08
CA LEU A 907 -10.90 22.67 -25.33
C LEU A 907 -10.67 21.61 -26.42
N PRO A 908 -10.95 21.94 -27.69
CA PRO A 908 -10.70 21.04 -28.80
C PRO A 908 -9.23 20.64 -28.93
N LEU A 909 -9.00 19.44 -29.46
CA LEU A 909 -7.69 19.02 -29.95
C LEU A 909 -7.37 19.85 -31.19
N LEU A 910 -6.33 20.68 -31.14
CA LEU A 910 -5.82 21.45 -32.27
C LEU A 910 -4.75 20.64 -32.99
N VAL A 911 -4.84 20.62 -34.32
CA VAL A 911 -3.88 19.95 -35.19
C VAL A 911 -3.36 20.93 -36.23
N ASP A 912 -2.04 21.03 -36.36
CA ASP A 912 -1.34 21.97 -37.25
C ASP A 912 -0.43 21.16 -38.20
N PHE A 913 -0.89 20.99 -39.43
CA PHE A 913 -0.22 20.27 -40.50
C PHE A 913 0.75 21.18 -41.24
N TYR A 914 1.97 20.68 -41.43
CA TYR A 914 2.99 21.27 -42.27
C TYR A 914 3.32 20.26 -43.36
N VAL A 915 2.78 20.47 -44.55
CA VAL A 915 3.14 19.71 -45.76
C VAL A 915 4.03 20.61 -46.58
N TYR A 916 5.28 20.20 -46.80
CA TYR A 916 6.21 21.02 -47.56
C TYR A 916 5.98 20.85 -49.06
N PRO A 917 6.34 21.86 -49.88
CA PRO A 917 6.35 21.67 -51.33
C PRO A 917 7.31 20.55 -51.69
N ASP A 918 6.81 19.59 -52.42
CA ASP A 918 7.53 18.39 -52.80
C ASP A 918 8.77 18.74 -53.64
N ASP A 919 9.91 18.13 -53.27
CA ASP A 919 11.14 18.21 -54.04
C ASP A 919 11.26 16.97 -54.94
N PRO A 920 11.14 17.10 -56.28
CA PRO A 920 11.21 15.98 -57.20
C PRO A 920 12.58 15.28 -57.21
N LEU A 921 13.57 15.81 -56.48
CA LEU A 921 14.91 15.23 -56.31
C LEU A 921 15.07 14.43 -55.01
N VAL A 922 14.02 14.29 -54.18
CA VAL A 922 14.06 13.61 -52.88
C VAL A 922 13.04 12.45 -52.85
N PRO A 923 13.43 11.23 -52.39
CA PRO A 923 14.77 10.81 -52.03
C PRO A 923 15.68 10.65 -53.28
N LYS A 924 16.95 11.02 -53.13
CA LYS A 924 17.96 11.10 -54.20
C LYS A 924 18.10 9.83 -55.05
N ASP A 925 17.81 8.67 -54.45
CA ASP A 925 17.99 7.35 -55.07
C ASP A 925 16.71 6.82 -55.76
N ASN A 926 15.56 7.47 -55.56
CA ASN A 926 14.29 7.12 -56.20
C ASN A 926 13.39 8.38 -56.32
N PRO A 927 13.74 9.32 -57.22
CA PRO A 927 13.03 10.58 -57.36
C PRO A 927 11.60 10.34 -57.81
N TRP A 928 10.65 10.95 -57.11
CA TRP A 928 9.24 10.81 -57.36
C TRP A 928 8.57 12.17 -57.08
N LYS A 929 7.45 12.47 -57.75
CA LYS A 929 6.74 13.75 -57.59
C LYS A 929 5.35 13.51 -57.02
N ALA A 930 5.02 14.21 -55.93
CA ALA A 930 3.70 14.21 -55.31
C ALA A 930 2.60 14.59 -56.29
N THR A 931 1.63 13.69 -56.45
CA THR A 931 0.50 13.91 -57.35
C THR A 931 -0.63 14.65 -56.65
N GLY A 932 -0.84 14.39 -55.35
CA GLY A 932 -1.92 15.00 -54.57
C GLY A 932 -3.31 14.60 -55.06
N PHE A 933 -3.46 13.46 -55.74
CA PHE A 933 -4.75 12.96 -56.23
C PHE A 933 -5.66 12.44 -55.11
N ASN A 934 -5.06 12.04 -53.99
CA ASN A 934 -5.79 11.53 -52.85
C ASN A 934 -6.35 12.67 -52.00
N GLY A 935 -7.60 13.08 -52.29
CA GLY A 935 -8.29 14.08 -51.47
C GLY A 935 -8.80 13.52 -50.14
N TRP A 936 -8.90 14.38 -49.14
CA TRP A 936 -9.45 14.10 -47.82
C TRP A 936 -10.99 14.18 -47.83
N GLN A 937 -11.63 13.32 -47.05
CA GLN A 937 -13.05 13.40 -46.74
C GLN A 937 -13.31 14.44 -45.64
N ILE A 938 -14.25 15.35 -45.88
CA ILE A 938 -14.68 16.34 -44.90
C ILE A 938 -16.20 16.32 -44.74
N SER A 939 -16.67 16.99 -43.70
CA SER A 939 -18.08 17.35 -43.52
C SER A 939 -18.23 18.87 -43.33
N LEU A 940 -19.39 19.40 -43.72
CA LEU A 940 -19.76 20.79 -43.49
C LEU A 940 -20.57 20.90 -42.20
N THR A 941 -20.05 21.64 -41.23
CA THR A 941 -20.65 21.74 -39.89
C THR A 941 -21.88 22.67 -39.88
N VAL A 942 -21.90 23.69 -40.74
CA VAL A 942 -23.00 24.65 -40.85
C VAL A 942 -23.36 24.84 -42.33
N GLN A 943 -24.51 24.33 -42.76
CA GLN A 943 -24.86 24.41 -44.19
C GLN A 943 -25.22 25.83 -44.65
N SER A 944 -25.72 26.69 -43.75
CA SER A 944 -26.21 28.02 -44.11
C SER A 944 -25.16 29.13 -44.03
N GLY A 945 -23.90 28.82 -43.68
CA GLY A 945 -22.82 29.81 -43.62
C GLY A 945 -21.44 29.20 -43.41
N ALA A 946 -20.39 29.92 -43.83
CA ALA A 946 -18.99 29.47 -43.74
C ALA A 946 -18.35 29.64 -42.34
N GLN A 947 -19.13 30.04 -41.33
CA GLN A 947 -18.68 30.32 -39.97
C GLN A 947 -19.43 29.48 -38.94
N PRO A 948 -18.81 29.16 -37.77
CA PRO A 948 -17.44 29.47 -37.37
C PRO A 948 -16.39 28.72 -38.18
N ASN A 949 -15.16 29.23 -38.20
CA ASN A 949 -14.05 28.57 -38.88
C ASN A 949 -13.61 27.31 -38.11
N TRP A 950 -13.65 26.17 -38.77
CA TRP A 950 -13.16 24.87 -38.30
C TRP A 950 -11.80 24.49 -38.88
N ARG A 951 -11.44 25.14 -39.99
CA ARG A 951 -10.10 25.10 -40.54
C ARG A 951 -9.65 26.51 -40.93
N VAL A 952 -8.35 26.72 -40.85
CA VAL A 952 -7.64 27.85 -41.45
C VAL A 952 -6.38 27.34 -42.12
N TYR A 953 -6.06 27.86 -43.31
CA TYR A 953 -4.96 27.30 -44.09
C TYR A 953 -4.32 28.30 -45.05
N SER A 954 -3.08 28.00 -45.42
CA SER A 954 -2.35 28.55 -46.56
C SER A 954 -1.94 27.36 -47.41
N ALA A 955 -2.33 27.32 -48.68
CA ALA A 955 -1.98 26.22 -49.57
C ALA A 955 -1.44 26.72 -50.90
N GLY A 956 -0.50 25.97 -51.45
CA GLY A 956 -0.04 26.12 -52.81
C GLY A 956 -1.13 25.77 -53.83
N GLY A 957 -0.88 26.05 -55.10
CA GLY A 957 -1.84 25.79 -56.16
C GLY A 957 -1.44 26.47 -57.46
N LEU A 958 -2.36 26.49 -58.42
CA LEU A 958 -2.15 27.12 -59.72
C LEU A 958 -2.79 28.51 -59.74
N ASN A 959 -1.99 29.54 -60.02
CA ASN A 959 -2.48 30.85 -60.45
C ASN A 959 -2.52 30.86 -61.98
N GLY A 960 -3.67 30.48 -62.55
CA GLY A 960 -3.75 30.14 -63.97
C GLY A 960 -2.95 28.88 -64.28
N THR A 961 -1.80 29.01 -64.94
CA THR A 961 -0.86 27.91 -65.24
C THR A 961 0.39 27.92 -64.36
N THR A 962 0.57 28.92 -63.51
CA THR A 962 1.81 29.09 -62.72
C THR A 962 1.66 28.43 -61.35
N GLU A 963 2.55 27.48 -61.04
CA GLU A 963 2.64 26.88 -59.71
C GLU A 963 3.03 27.95 -58.66
N GLN A 964 2.24 28.04 -57.61
CA GLN A 964 2.51 28.83 -56.43
C GLN A 964 2.79 27.87 -55.28
N LYS A 965 4.05 27.85 -54.81
CA LYS A 965 4.47 27.02 -53.69
C LYS A 965 4.24 27.74 -52.37
N VAL A 966 3.90 26.99 -51.32
CA VAL A 966 3.77 27.50 -49.95
C VAL A 966 4.72 26.72 -49.05
N ASP A 967 5.70 27.40 -48.46
CA ASP A 967 6.50 26.83 -47.39
C ASP A 967 5.74 27.00 -46.06
N PRO A 968 5.27 25.90 -45.44
CA PRO A 968 4.47 26.00 -44.23
C PRO A 968 5.22 26.64 -43.05
N SER A 969 6.56 26.57 -43.02
CA SER A 969 7.37 27.15 -41.94
C SER A 969 7.44 28.68 -41.98
N ALA A 970 7.23 29.29 -43.14
CA ALA A 970 7.23 30.73 -43.34
C ALA A 970 5.85 31.37 -43.15
N GLU A 971 4.77 30.58 -43.17
CA GLU A 971 3.39 31.07 -43.07
C GLU A 971 3.05 31.40 -41.61
N THR A 972 2.94 32.69 -41.28
CA THR A 972 2.46 33.14 -39.95
C THR A 972 0.96 33.40 -39.89
N GLN A 973 0.33 33.58 -41.05
CA GLN A 973 -1.11 33.83 -41.22
C GLN A 973 -1.68 32.94 -42.33
N ALA A 974 -2.92 32.52 -42.17
CA ALA A 974 -3.68 31.80 -43.19
C ALA A 974 -4.04 32.74 -44.36
N ASN A 975 -3.72 32.32 -45.57
CA ASN A 975 -3.90 33.10 -46.81
C ASN A 975 -4.82 32.42 -47.84
N GLY A 976 -5.37 31.25 -47.49
CA GLY A 976 -6.17 30.42 -48.39
C GLY A 976 -5.32 29.70 -49.44
N GLY A 977 -5.98 28.93 -50.28
CA GLY A 977 -5.41 28.27 -51.46
C GLY A 977 -5.60 29.10 -52.73
N TRP A 978 -5.40 28.46 -53.89
CA TRP A 978 -5.61 29.05 -55.20
C TRP A 978 -6.73 28.33 -55.95
N ASN A 979 -7.64 29.08 -56.54
CA ASN A 979 -8.64 28.54 -57.46
C ASN A 979 -7.99 28.33 -58.83
N PRO A 980 -7.88 27.10 -59.35
CA PRO A 980 -7.19 26.81 -60.60
C PRO A 980 -7.92 27.36 -61.84
N GLN A 981 -9.22 27.64 -61.75
CA GLN A 981 -10.02 28.16 -62.86
C GLN A 981 -9.95 29.68 -62.97
N THR A 982 -9.88 30.39 -61.83
CA THR A 982 -9.91 31.87 -61.81
C THR A 982 -8.56 32.49 -61.46
N GLY A 983 -7.60 31.71 -60.96
CA GLY A 983 -6.33 32.19 -60.43
C GLY A 983 -6.47 33.04 -59.15
N ALA A 984 -7.66 33.17 -58.59
CA ALA A 984 -7.91 33.94 -57.37
C ALA A 984 -7.60 33.11 -56.11
N ARG A 985 -7.25 33.79 -55.00
CA ARG A 985 -7.13 33.14 -53.69
C ARG A 985 -8.51 32.68 -53.19
N THR A 986 -8.56 31.51 -52.57
CA THR A 986 -9.75 31.06 -51.82
C THR A 986 -9.81 31.73 -50.45
N SER A 987 -10.92 31.57 -49.72
CA SER A 987 -11.03 32.04 -48.34
C SER A 987 -9.93 31.41 -47.46
N TRP A 988 -9.40 32.19 -46.52
CA TRP A 988 -8.35 31.76 -45.57
C TRP A 988 -8.86 30.76 -44.52
N GLY A 989 -10.18 30.69 -44.33
CA GLY A 989 -10.83 29.78 -43.40
C GLY A 989 -12.28 29.53 -43.80
N ASP A 990 -12.81 28.41 -43.31
CA ASP A 990 -14.21 28.00 -43.47
C ASP A 990 -14.58 26.95 -42.42
N ASN A 991 -15.82 26.44 -42.50
CA ASN A 991 -16.43 25.56 -41.51
C ASN A 991 -16.30 24.05 -41.82
N SER A 992 -15.30 23.66 -42.61
CA SER A 992 -15.01 22.26 -42.92
C SER A 992 -14.40 21.51 -41.74
N CYS A 993 -14.99 20.40 -41.33
CA CYS A 993 -14.44 19.47 -40.35
C CYS A 993 -13.84 18.25 -41.08
N TYR A 994 -12.57 17.93 -40.79
CA TYR A 994 -11.88 16.79 -41.39
C TYR A 994 -12.26 15.48 -40.70
N TRP A 995 -12.51 14.44 -41.50
CA TRP A 995 -12.69 13.10 -40.97
C TRP A 995 -11.34 12.49 -40.59
N ALA A 996 -11.29 11.87 -39.41
CA ALA A 996 -10.09 11.30 -38.85
C ALA A 996 -10.43 10.16 -37.89
N CYS A 997 -9.46 9.28 -37.64
CA CYS A 997 -9.46 8.41 -36.48
C CYS A 997 -8.31 8.83 -35.57
N VAL A 998 -8.54 8.86 -34.27
CA VAL A 998 -7.53 9.21 -33.26
C VAL A 998 -7.41 8.05 -32.30
N ASP A 999 -6.20 7.53 -32.16
CA ASP A 999 -5.88 6.51 -31.17
C ASP A 999 -5.44 7.19 -29.88
N PHE A 1000 -6.16 6.90 -28.80
CA PHE A 1000 -5.88 7.39 -27.47
C PHE A 1000 -5.32 6.29 -26.59
N LEU A 1001 -4.34 6.66 -25.76
CA LEU A 1001 -3.78 5.84 -24.71
C LEU A 1001 -4.10 6.46 -23.34
N LYS A 1002 -4.78 5.72 -22.47
CA LYS A 1002 -4.97 6.11 -21.07
C LYS A 1002 -3.80 5.63 -20.23
N ARG A 1003 -2.74 6.43 -20.15
CA ARG A 1003 -1.58 6.14 -19.29
C ARG A 1003 -1.73 6.72 -17.89
N GLN A 1004 -2.49 7.79 -17.73
CA GLN A 1004 -2.66 8.46 -16.44
C GLN A 1004 -4.12 8.65 -16.06
N SER A 1005 -4.40 8.60 -14.77
CA SER A 1005 -5.72 8.82 -14.19
C SER A 1005 -5.61 9.80 -13.03
N VAL A 1006 -6.56 10.72 -12.93
CA VAL A 1006 -6.62 11.70 -11.84
C VAL A 1006 -7.83 11.41 -10.97
N MET A 1007 -7.65 11.55 -9.67
CA MET A 1007 -8.67 11.49 -8.63
C MET A 1007 -8.61 12.76 -7.81
N THR A 1008 -9.70 13.50 -7.67
CA THR A 1008 -9.79 14.73 -6.88
C THR A 1008 -10.80 14.56 -5.76
N PHE A 1009 -10.39 14.87 -4.54
CA PHE A 1009 -11.28 14.89 -3.38
C PHE A 1009 -11.95 16.25 -3.20
N GLY A 1010 -13.09 16.25 -2.50
CA GLY A 1010 -13.72 17.45 -2.00
C GLY A 1010 -12.85 18.25 -1.04
N PHE A 1011 -13.30 19.46 -0.68
CA PHE A 1011 -12.59 20.27 0.29
C PHE A 1011 -12.92 19.83 1.72
N ILE A 1012 -11.92 19.86 2.58
CA ILE A 1012 -12.07 19.74 4.02
C ILE A 1012 -11.92 21.12 4.66
N ASP A 1013 -12.74 21.43 5.65
CA ASP A 1013 -12.55 22.59 6.51
C ASP A 1013 -11.56 22.24 7.62
N LEU A 1014 -10.40 22.89 7.63
CA LEU A 1014 -9.36 22.63 8.63
C LEU A 1014 -9.80 22.98 10.06
N THR A 1015 -10.85 23.79 10.22
CA THR A 1015 -11.43 24.14 11.51
C THR A 1015 -12.59 23.23 11.91
N ASP A 1016 -13.21 22.52 10.98
CA ASP A 1016 -14.29 21.58 11.29
C ASP A 1016 -14.28 20.39 10.29
N PRO A 1017 -13.19 19.60 10.27
CA PRO A 1017 -12.93 18.62 9.21
C PRO A 1017 -13.88 17.42 9.23
N HIS A 1018 -14.65 17.26 10.30
CA HIS A 1018 -15.60 16.17 10.51
C HIS A 1018 -17.06 16.67 10.66
N SER A 1019 -17.38 17.89 10.20
CA SER A 1019 -18.65 18.60 10.46
C SER A 1019 -19.91 18.02 9.82
N ALA A 1020 -19.81 16.95 9.00
CA ALA A 1020 -20.91 16.39 8.21
C ALA A 1020 -22.24 16.35 9.01
N THR A 1021 -23.21 17.15 8.56
CA THR A 1021 -24.34 17.72 9.32
C THR A 1021 -25.36 16.71 9.86
N LYS A 1022 -25.17 15.40 9.64
CA LYS A 1022 -26.04 14.31 10.15
C LYS A 1022 -25.41 13.44 11.23
N ASN A 1023 -24.08 13.43 11.38
CA ASN A 1023 -23.35 12.56 12.30
C ASN A 1023 -22.43 13.35 13.25
N LYS A 1024 -22.82 14.57 13.68
CA LYS A 1024 -22.02 15.32 14.66
C LYS A 1024 -21.91 14.53 15.96
N LEU A 1025 -20.80 13.83 16.10
CA LEU A 1025 -20.37 13.24 17.36
C LEU A 1025 -20.10 14.40 18.30
N ASN A 1026 -20.69 14.35 19.50
CA ASN A 1026 -20.43 15.35 20.53
C ASN A 1026 -19.06 15.06 21.18
N ASP A 1027 -17.99 15.21 20.40
CA ASP A 1027 -16.61 14.89 20.77
C ASP A 1027 -15.69 16.05 20.38
N SER A 1028 -15.11 16.72 21.37
CA SER A 1028 -14.25 17.89 21.15
C SER A 1028 -12.99 17.58 20.34
N ARG A 1029 -12.58 16.30 20.28
CA ARG A 1029 -11.44 15.83 19.49
C ARG A 1029 -11.70 15.86 17.99
N LEU A 1030 -12.96 15.97 17.57
CA LEU A 1030 -13.38 15.96 16.17
C LEU A 1030 -13.80 17.34 15.63
N GLY A 1031 -13.72 18.37 16.47
CA GLY A 1031 -14.02 19.75 16.11
C GLY A 1031 -15.43 20.22 16.49
N PRO A 1032 -15.76 21.50 16.23
CA PRO A 1032 -14.90 22.49 15.57
C PRO A 1032 -13.73 22.96 16.43
N PHE A 1033 -12.61 23.29 15.79
CA PHE A 1033 -11.38 23.78 16.38
C PHE A 1033 -11.25 25.29 16.22
N THR A 1034 -10.71 25.93 17.25
CA THR A 1034 -10.30 27.34 17.19
C THR A 1034 -8.78 27.40 17.21
N TRP A 1035 -8.19 28.27 16.38
CA TRP A 1035 -6.75 28.52 16.41
C TRP A 1035 -6.47 30.01 16.53
N ALA A 1036 -5.43 30.35 17.30
CA ALA A 1036 -5.02 31.73 17.54
C ALA A 1036 -4.43 32.37 16.27
N ASP A 1037 -4.41 33.70 16.21
CA ASP A 1037 -3.90 34.45 15.05
C ASP A 1037 -2.43 34.12 14.70
N ASP A 1038 -1.65 33.69 15.70
CA ASP A 1038 -0.23 33.32 15.60
C ASP A 1038 0.01 31.80 15.47
N SER A 1039 -1.06 31.02 15.24
CA SER A 1039 -1.00 29.57 15.12
C SER A 1039 -1.45 29.12 13.74
N LEU A 1040 -0.70 28.21 13.13
CA LEU A 1040 -1.01 27.65 11.82
C LEU A 1040 -0.96 26.12 11.84
N PRO A 1041 -1.70 25.44 10.95
CA PRO A 1041 -1.52 24.02 10.73
C PRO A 1041 -0.08 23.71 10.27
N LYS A 1042 0.43 22.55 10.65
CA LYS A 1042 1.57 21.91 9.99
C LYS A 1042 1.12 20.53 9.54
N PHE A 1043 1.24 20.26 8.25
CA PHE A 1043 0.72 19.07 7.61
C PHE A 1043 1.77 17.97 7.49
N GLU A 1044 1.31 16.74 7.62
CA GLU A 1044 2.01 15.50 7.29
C GLU A 1044 1.07 14.60 6.50
N THR A 1045 1.61 13.87 5.54
CA THR A 1045 0.83 12.98 4.67
C THR A 1045 1.35 11.56 4.80
N TRP A 1046 0.44 10.61 4.71
CA TRP A 1046 0.76 9.20 4.83
C TRP A 1046 -0.01 8.37 3.81
N PHE A 1047 0.66 7.38 3.25
CA PHE A 1047 0.19 6.52 2.16
C PHE A 1047 0.40 5.07 2.54
N ASP A 1048 -0.63 4.25 2.36
CA ASP A 1048 -0.55 2.79 2.42
C ASP A 1048 -0.83 2.19 1.04
N PRO A 1049 0.05 1.37 0.46
CA PRO A 1049 1.42 1.17 0.91
C PRO A 1049 2.27 2.45 0.70
N PRO A 1050 3.46 2.57 1.33
CA PRO A 1050 4.32 3.73 1.14
C PRO A 1050 4.66 3.96 -0.34
N LEU A 1051 4.71 5.22 -0.78
CA LEU A 1051 4.96 5.57 -2.19
C LEU A 1051 6.26 4.99 -2.77
N SER A 1052 7.24 4.64 -1.94
CA SER A 1052 8.50 3.99 -2.33
C SER A 1052 8.33 2.51 -2.72
N THR A 1053 7.20 1.89 -2.36
CA THR A 1053 6.92 0.47 -2.57
C THR A 1053 5.98 0.20 -3.75
N ILE A 1054 5.50 1.25 -4.43
CA ILE A 1054 4.64 1.10 -5.61
C ILE A 1054 5.40 0.39 -6.75
N PRO A 1055 4.71 -0.32 -7.65
CA PRO A 1055 5.35 -1.10 -8.72
C PRO A 1055 6.32 -0.27 -9.57
N GLY A 1056 7.46 -0.85 -9.92
CA GLY A 1056 8.49 -0.19 -10.74
C GLY A 1056 7.95 0.38 -12.07
N GLY A 1057 8.35 1.61 -12.38
CA GLY A 1057 7.91 2.34 -13.57
C GLY A 1057 6.50 2.95 -13.49
N THR A 1058 5.78 2.73 -12.39
CA THR A 1058 4.54 3.45 -12.08
C THR A 1058 4.83 4.68 -11.21
N LYS A 1059 3.88 5.63 -11.12
CA LYS A 1059 3.95 6.76 -10.18
C LYS A 1059 2.58 7.04 -9.58
N LEU A 1060 2.56 7.42 -8.30
CA LEU A 1060 1.43 8.04 -7.65
C LEU A 1060 1.88 9.42 -7.17
N ILE A 1061 1.26 10.47 -7.71
CA ILE A 1061 1.65 11.86 -7.43
C ILE A 1061 0.53 12.52 -6.64
N PRO A 1062 0.73 12.79 -5.33
CA PRO A 1062 -0.20 13.57 -4.54
C PRO A 1062 0.04 15.07 -4.75
N GLU A 1063 -1.05 15.82 -4.85
CA GLU A 1063 -1.03 17.27 -4.99
C GLU A 1063 -2.13 17.90 -4.14
N PHE A 1064 -1.82 19.03 -3.49
CA PHE A 1064 -2.68 19.70 -2.52
C PHE A 1064 -3.03 21.11 -2.98
N ARG A 1065 -4.22 21.60 -2.64
CA ARG A 1065 -4.67 22.96 -2.98
C ARG A 1065 -5.48 23.53 -1.82
N GLY A 1066 -5.31 24.84 -1.61
CA GLY A 1066 -5.99 25.60 -0.58
C GLY A 1066 -7.07 26.53 -1.15
N ALA A 1067 -8.09 26.81 -0.33
CA ALA A 1067 -9.11 27.82 -0.57
C ALA A 1067 -9.42 28.61 0.73
N ASP A 1068 -9.95 29.82 0.60
CA ASP A 1068 -10.22 30.68 1.75
C ASP A 1068 -11.58 30.40 2.39
N LYS A 1069 -12.68 30.67 1.69
CA LYS A 1069 -14.05 30.42 2.14
C LYS A 1069 -14.97 30.18 0.96
N PHE A 1070 -16.05 29.45 1.20
CA PHE A 1070 -17.08 29.29 0.19
C PHE A 1070 -18.05 30.52 0.15
N LEU A 1071 -18.13 31.22 -0.99
CA LEU A 1071 -19.08 32.30 -1.32
C LEU A 1071 -20.39 31.77 -1.91
N VAL A 1072 -21.51 32.28 -1.40
CA VAL A 1072 -22.86 32.04 -1.93
C VAL A 1072 -23.71 33.29 -1.72
N GLY A 1073 -23.71 34.25 -2.65
CA GLY A 1073 -24.52 35.47 -2.48
C GLY A 1073 -24.47 36.03 -1.04
N ASN A 1074 -25.63 36.18 -0.37
CA ASN A 1074 -25.76 36.56 1.05
C ASN A 1074 -26.15 35.39 2.01
N THR A 1075 -26.17 34.12 1.58
CA THR A 1075 -26.63 32.98 2.41
C THR A 1075 -25.83 31.71 2.14
N THR A 1076 -25.28 31.08 3.18
CA THR A 1076 -24.48 29.85 3.14
C THR A 1076 -25.21 28.69 2.43
N LEU A 1077 -24.56 28.05 1.44
CA LEU A 1077 -25.09 26.83 0.81
C LEU A 1077 -25.09 25.65 1.80
N THR A 1078 -26.00 24.73 1.51
CA THR A 1078 -26.17 23.40 2.10
C THR A 1078 -26.03 22.39 0.94
N PRO A 1079 -24.87 22.39 0.24
CA PRO A 1079 -24.02 21.18 0.28
C PRO A 1079 -22.69 21.51 0.96
N GLY A 1080 -22.14 20.52 1.66
CA GLY A 1080 -20.92 20.68 2.42
C GLY A 1080 -19.71 21.03 1.55
N PRO A 1081 -18.64 21.58 2.14
CA PRO A 1081 -17.34 21.76 1.46
C PRO A 1081 -16.79 20.45 0.86
N HIS A 1082 -17.33 19.30 1.26
CA HIS A 1082 -16.88 17.94 0.97
C HIS A 1082 -17.29 17.40 -0.42
N ASP A 1083 -18.18 18.06 -1.17
CA ASP A 1083 -18.59 17.58 -2.51
C ASP A 1083 -17.38 17.61 -3.50
N PRO A 1084 -16.90 16.47 -4.00
CA PRO A 1084 -15.78 16.44 -4.93
C PRO A 1084 -16.13 16.96 -6.32
N LEU A 1085 -17.39 17.06 -6.70
CA LEU A 1085 -17.80 17.72 -7.94
C LEU A 1085 -17.54 19.22 -7.86
N ILE A 1086 -17.64 19.84 -6.67
CA ILE A 1086 -17.22 21.23 -6.45
C ILE A 1086 -15.71 21.37 -6.65
N ALA A 1087 -14.93 20.45 -6.11
CA ALA A 1087 -13.48 20.41 -6.32
C ALA A 1087 -13.09 20.14 -7.78
N GLY A 1088 -13.82 19.24 -8.45
CA GLY A 1088 -13.69 18.97 -9.89
C GLY A 1088 -14.02 20.20 -10.74
N ASN A 1089 -15.10 20.92 -10.39
CA ASN A 1089 -15.48 22.18 -11.02
C ASN A 1089 -14.42 23.27 -10.84
N ALA A 1090 -13.74 23.30 -9.70
CA ALA A 1090 -12.64 24.24 -9.46
C ALA A 1090 -11.45 24.05 -10.43
N HIS A 1091 -11.38 22.93 -11.16
CA HIS A 1091 -10.42 22.76 -12.27
C HIS A 1091 -10.85 23.48 -13.56
N ILE A 1092 -12.15 23.74 -13.74
CA ILE A 1092 -12.67 24.54 -14.85
C ILE A 1092 -12.82 25.97 -14.37
N ARG A 1093 -11.74 26.72 -14.49
CA ARG A 1093 -11.77 28.15 -14.23
C ARG A 1093 -12.71 28.83 -15.24
N THR A 1094 -13.71 29.55 -14.75
CA THR A 1094 -14.56 30.43 -15.56
C THR A 1094 -14.13 31.88 -15.31
N GLY A 1095 -13.62 32.56 -16.33
CA GLY A 1095 -13.25 33.97 -16.26
C GLY A 1095 -14.45 34.91 -16.46
N ASN A 1096 -14.48 36.04 -15.73
CA ASN A 1096 -15.40 37.15 -15.95
C ASN A 1096 -14.62 38.44 -16.28
N SER A 1097 -14.79 38.92 -17.51
CA SER A 1097 -14.17 40.09 -18.12
C SER A 1097 -14.69 41.41 -17.55
N ALA A 1098 -15.94 41.44 -17.07
CA ALA A 1098 -16.53 42.64 -16.47
C ALA A 1098 -15.97 42.92 -15.06
N ALA A 1099 -15.50 41.88 -14.36
CA ALA A 1099 -14.89 42.00 -13.03
C ALA A 1099 -13.35 42.05 -13.05
N ARG A 1100 -12.70 41.68 -14.18
CA ARG A 1100 -11.25 41.41 -14.23
C ARG A 1100 -10.77 40.62 -13.00
N GLY A 1101 -11.57 39.64 -12.60
CA GLY A 1101 -11.43 38.89 -11.36
C GLY A 1101 -12.04 37.51 -11.51
N TRP A 1102 -11.36 36.51 -10.95
CA TRP A 1102 -11.67 35.08 -11.06
C TRP A 1102 -12.91 34.63 -10.25
N THR A 1103 -13.80 35.55 -9.87
CA THR A 1103 -14.57 35.44 -8.62
C THR A 1103 -16.08 35.24 -8.74
N SER A 1104 -16.70 35.10 -9.91
CA SER A 1104 -18.17 35.18 -9.91
C SER A 1104 -18.92 33.90 -9.50
N TRP A 1105 -18.44 32.67 -9.72
CA TRP A 1105 -19.29 31.48 -9.46
C TRP A 1105 -18.56 30.17 -9.10
N MET A 1106 -17.23 30.14 -9.00
CA MET A 1106 -16.59 29.08 -8.24
C MET A 1106 -16.92 29.36 -6.78
N HIS A 1107 -17.42 28.38 -6.07
CA HIS A 1107 -17.92 28.59 -4.73
C HIS A 1107 -16.86 29.17 -3.79
N THR A 1108 -15.58 29.36 -4.14
CA THR A 1108 -14.52 29.94 -3.30
C THR A 1108 -14.15 31.37 -3.72
N GLU A 1109 -13.85 32.28 -2.79
CA GLU A 1109 -13.37 33.63 -3.13
C GLU A 1109 -11.94 33.59 -3.72
N ARG A 1110 -11.08 32.71 -3.18
CA ARG A 1110 -9.68 32.52 -3.64
C ARG A 1110 -9.31 31.05 -3.63
N LEU A 1111 -8.48 30.66 -4.60
CA LEU A 1111 -8.08 29.29 -4.85
C LEU A 1111 -6.59 29.25 -5.26
N THR A 1112 -5.80 28.43 -4.60
CA THR A 1112 -4.38 28.28 -4.94
C THR A 1112 -4.16 27.38 -6.16
N THR A 1113 -2.96 27.39 -6.73
CA THR A 1113 -2.50 26.26 -7.55
C THR A 1113 -2.28 25.02 -6.69
N TYR A 1114 -2.11 23.88 -7.34
CA TYR A 1114 -1.66 22.66 -6.67
C TYR A 1114 -0.18 22.75 -6.30
N VAL A 1115 0.17 22.19 -5.15
CA VAL A 1115 1.53 22.03 -4.62
C VAL A 1115 1.77 20.57 -4.24
N SER A 1116 3.01 20.10 -4.26
CA SER A 1116 3.36 18.74 -3.85
C SER A 1116 3.49 18.60 -2.34
N ASP A 1117 3.97 19.64 -1.64
CA ASP A 1117 4.03 19.69 -0.18
C ASP A 1117 2.85 20.51 0.35
N PRO A 1118 1.93 19.93 1.14
CA PRO A 1118 0.80 20.66 1.69
C PRO A 1118 1.21 21.83 2.61
N ASN A 1119 2.42 21.86 3.15
CA ASN A 1119 2.90 22.98 3.97
C ASN A 1119 3.12 24.27 3.17
N GLU A 1120 3.35 24.17 1.85
CA GLU A 1120 3.45 25.35 0.97
C GLU A 1120 2.12 26.12 0.90
N LEU A 1121 0.97 25.47 1.17
CA LEU A 1121 -0.33 26.13 1.22
C LEU A 1121 -0.44 27.18 2.33
N LEU A 1122 0.49 27.19 3.28
CA LEU A 1122 0.56 28.15 4.38
C LEU A 1122 1.75 29.11 4.28
N ASP A 1123 2.52 29.04 3.19
CA ASP A 1123 3.61 29.97 2.93
C ASP A 1123 3.03 31.36 2.55
N PRO A 1124 3.31 32.43 3.33
CA PRO A 1124 2.84 33.77 3.02
C PRO A 1124 3.26 34.26 1.63
N ASP A 1125 4.45 33.89 1.14
CA ASP A 1125 4.95 34.37 -0.16
C ASP A 1125 4.22 33.67 -1.31
N PHE A 1126 3.96 32.37 -1.19
CA PHE A 1126 3.10 31.63 -2.10
C PHE A 1126 1.67 32.22 -2.12
N LEU A 1127 1.07 32.42 -0.95
CA LEU A 1127 -0.29 32.94 -0.82
C LEU A 1127 -0.43 34.40 -1.31
N ALA A 1128 0.62 35.21 -1.20
CA ALA A 1128 0.62 36.59 -1.68
C ALA A 1128 0.44 36.73 -3.20
N THR A 1129 0.67 35.64 -3.96
CA THR A 1129 0.44 35.57 -5.41
C THR A 1129 -1.06 35.46 -5.76
N PHE A 1130 -1.91 34.99 -4.84
CA PHE A 1130 -3.35 34.77 -5.06
C PHE A 1130 -4.17 35.97 -4.55
N ARG A 1131 -4.17 37.07 -5.31
CA ARG A 1131 -4.93 38.30 -4.98
C ARG A 1131 -6.27 38.34 -5.73
N ALA A 1132 -7.32 38.80 -5.05
CA ALA A 1132 -8.61 39.06 -5.69
C ALA A 1132 -8.67 40.51 -6.21
N THR A 1133 -8.91 40.70 -7.50
CA THR A 1133 -9.28 41.98 -8.12
C THR A 1133 -10.80 42.07 -8.23
N GLY A 1134 -11.42 42.95 -7.45
CA GLY A 1134 -12.83 43.29 -7.57
C GLY A 1134 -13.03 44.63 -8.29
N PRO A 1135 -14.10 44.82 -9.10
CA PRO A 1135 -14.35 46.08 -9.77
C PRO A 1135 -14.69 47.18 -8.75
N GLY A 1136 -13.86 48.21 -8.66
CA GLY A 1136 -14.11 49.41 -7.85
C GLY A 1136 -13.68 49.35 -6.38
N GLN A 1137 -13.03 48.27 -5.93
CA GLN A 1137 -12.44 48.22 -4.59
C GLN A 1137 -10.92 48.40 -4.66
N SER A 1138 -10.40 49.29 -3.80
CA SER A 1138 -8.96 49.40 -3.52
C SER A 1138 -8.40 48.03 -3.12
N VAL A 1139 -7.38 47.57 -3.84
CA VAL A 1139 -6.56 46.34 -3.63
C VAL A 1139 -7.00 45.53 -2.40
N LEU A 1140 -7.82 44.49 -2.61
CA LEU A 1140 -8.14 43.55 -1.56
C LEU A 1140 -6.84 42.85 -1.11
N LYS A 1141 -6.68 42.68 0.22
CA LYS A 1141 -5.54 41.97 0.82
C LYS A 1141 -5.43 40.58 0.20
N GLY A 1142 -4.22 40.15 -0.17
CA GLY A 1142 -3.95 38.81 -0.71
C GLY A 1142 -4.41 37.69 0.24
N MET A 1143 -4.47 36.46 -0.26
CA MET A 1143 -4.67 35.29 0.59
C MET A 1143 -3.58 35.30 1.67
N THR A 1144 -3.97 35.05 2.92
CA THR A 1144 -3.05 34.89 4.05
C THR A 1144 -3.22 33.50 4.65
N PRO A 1145 -2.21 33.01 5.40
CA PRO A 1145 -2.32 31.71 6.04
C PRO A 1145 -3.55 31.59 6.97
N GLN A 1146 -3.97 32.69 7.60
CA GLN A 1146 -5.17 32.74 8.45
C GLN A 1146 -6.47 32.65 7.65
N THR A 1147 -6.50 33.14 6.41
CA THR A 1147 -7.68 33.06 5.55
C THR A 1147 -7.82 31.72 4.85
N MET A 1148 -6.73 30.97 4.66
CA MET A 1148 -6.74 29.64 4.06
C MET A 1148 -7.29 28.63 5.06
N LYS A 1149 -8.56 28.25 4.90
CA LYS A 1149 -9.29 27.35 5.82
C LYS A 1149 -9.68 26.03 5.17
N LEU A 1150 -9.67 25.96 3.86
CA LEU A 1150 -10.15 24.83 3.10
C LEU A 1150 -8.97 24.19 2.37
N VAL A 1151 -8.86 22.87 2.45
CA VAL A 1151 -7.84 22.11 1.73
C VAL A 1151 -8.50 21.00 0.94
N ASN A 1152 -8.04 20.75 -0.28
CA ASN A 1152 -8.32 19.50 -0.98
C ASN A 1152 -7.04 18.88 -1.50
N TRP A 1153 -7.13 17.62 -1.91
CA TRP A 1153 -6.03 16.90 -2.54
C TRP A 1153 -6.50 16.15 -3.78
N ARG A 1154 -5.53 15.84 -4.64
CA ARG A 1154 -5.71 14.96 -5.79
C ARG A 1154 -4.57 13.97 -5.91
N PHE A 1155 -4.86 12.83 -6.52
CA PHE A 1155 -3.89 11.80 -6.86
C PHE A 1155 -3.82 11.62 -8.36
N THR A 1156 -2.62 11.71 -8.91
CA THR A 1156 -2.34 11.32 -10.30
C THR A 1156 -1.67 9.95 -10.32
N PHE A 1157 -2.38 8.95 -10.82
CA PHE A 1157 -1.88 7.60 -11.07
C PHE A 1157 -1.26 7.55 -12.46
N VAL A 1158 0.00 7.15 -12.57
CA VAL A 1158 0.71 6.97 -13.85
C VAL A 1158 1.08 5.50 -14.01
N ASN A 1159 0.51 4.87 -15.03
CA ASN A 1159 0.75 3.46 -15.36
C ASN A 1159 2.11 3.27 -16.05
N ASN A 1160 2.71 2.10 -15.86
CA ASN A 1160 3.83 1.65 -16.66
C ASN A 1160 3.31 0.94 -17.91
N VAL A 1161 3.36 1.63 -19.04
CA VAL A 1161 2.87 1.14 -20.34
C VAL A 1161 3.94 0.37 -21.13
N GLU A 1162 5.17 0.32 -20.63
CA GLU A 1162 6.32 -0.32 -21.27
C GLU A 1162 6.45 -1.82 -20.91
N VAL A 1163 5.65 -2.30 -19.95
CA VAL A 1163 5.62 -3.71 -19.51
C VAL A 1163 4.33 -4.40 -19.95
N ASN A 1164 4.38 -5.72 -20.18
CA ASN A 1164 3.23 -6.53 -20.59
C ASN A 1164 3.02 -7.71 -19.62
N PRO A 1165 1.90 -7.75 -18.86
CA PRO A 1165 0.81 -6.77 -18.85
C PRO A 1165 1.26 -5.43 -18.25
N THR A 1166 0.58 -4.35 -18.63
CA THR A 1166 0.86 -3.01 -18.06
C THR A 1166 0.60 -3.00 -16.56
N THR A 1167 1.44 -2.32 -15.79
CA THR A 1167 1.26 -2.22 -14.34
C THR A 1167 0.65 -0.87 -13.96
N THR A 1168 -0.22 -0.90 -12.94
CA THR A 1168 -0.96 0.25 -12.44
C THR A 1168 -0.69 0.37 -10.94
N PRO A 1169 -0.40 1.58 -10.41
CA PRO A 1169 -0.26 1.76 -8.97
C PRO A 1169 -1.62 1.71 -8.28
N SER A 1170 -1.64 1.15 -7.07
CA SER A 1170 -2.80 1.12 -6.18
C SER A 1170 -2.47 1.79 -4.85
N LEU A 1171 -3.50 2.21 -4.14
CA LEU A 1171 -3.44 2.79 -2.81
C LEU A 1171 -4.54 2.15 -1.95
N ASP A 1172 -4.16 1.66 -0.79
CA ASP A 1172 -5.02 1.00 0.19
C ASP A 1172 -5.63 2.04 1.12
N SER A 1173 -4.84 3.01 1.59
CA SER A 1173 -5.35 4.12 2.39
C SER A 1173 -4.48 5.37 2.31
N PHE A 1174 -5.06 6.50 2.71
CA PHE A 1174 -4.42 7.80 2.77
C PHE A 1174 -4.80 8.52 4.06
N ALA A 1175 -3.85 9.25 4.64
CA ALA A 1175 -4.15 10.16 5.73
C ALA A 1175 -3.46 11.51 5.52
N LEU A 1176 -4.22 12.59 5.71
CA LEU A 1176 -3.71 13.94 5.91
C LEU A 1176 -3.83 14.26 7.40
N THR A 1177 -2.68 14.40 8.05
CA THR A 1177 -2.61 14.69 9.49
C THR A 1177 -2.03 16.09 9.68
N TYR A 1178 -2.56 16.86 10.62
CA TYR A 1178 -2.00 18.18 10.91
C TYR A 1178 -2.07 18.55 12.38
N ARG A 1179 -1.08 19.34 12.82
CA ARG A 1179 -1.05 19.94 14.15
C ARG A 1179 -1.11 21.45 14.04
N ILE A 1180 -2.03 22.07 14.77
CA ILE A 1180 -2.05 23.52 14.90
C ILE A 1180 -0.99 23.92 15.93
N GLN A 1181 -0.01 24.70 15.50
CA GLN A 1181 1.11 25.12 16.33
C GLN A 1181 1.40 26.61 16.16
N LYS A 1182 1.87 27.23 17.26
CA LYS A 1182 2.33 28.60 17.26
C LYS A 1182 3.56 28.75 16.36
N GLN A 1183 3.59 29.76 15.51
CA GLN A 1183 4.76 30.02 14.67
C GLN A 1183 5.97 30.40 15.53
N ALA A 1184 7.13 29.80 15.23
CA ALA A 1184 8.40 30.28 15.76
C ALA A 1184 8.62 31.69 15.19
N ARG A 1185 8.72 32.69 16.07
CA ARG A 1185 8.93 34.09 15.69
C ARG A 1185 10.33 34.35 15.19
#